data_AF-A0AA41MG00-F1
#
_entry.id   AF-A0AA41MG00-F1
#
_cell.length_a   1.000
_cell.length_b   1.000
_cell.length_c   1.000
_cell.angle_alpha   90.00
_cell.angle_beta   90.00
_cell.angle_gamma   90.00
#
_symmetry.space_group_name_H-M   'P 1'
#
loop_
_entity.id
_entity.type
_entity.pdbx_description
1 polymer ?
#
loop_
_entity_poly.entity_id
_entity_poly.type
_entity_poly.pdbx_seq_one_letter_code
_entity_poly.pdbx_strand_id
1 'polypeptide(L)'
;MVSGRLDPKELLKGLDSFLNRDGEVESVDGISKIFDLMKEAQKVACGIYIRSSYSHRAVNPQSSLSKGIAMKYFLILAVAAAGFLPVLETKLFKTQYTKLNTKSTAVQEEIVNTHNALRRRVVPPARNMLKMSWSEEAAGNAKILSKFCDWTDSNPLERRIKNTFCGENVYLGSKSVSWSHVIEIWYNESKNFVYGEWTSTDEDIRTDHYTQPALQHLHPAVRLALPTTKMSLSKKLTLDKLDVKGKRVIMRVDFNVPMKKNHITNNQRIKAAIPSIKYCLDNEAKSVVLMSHLGRPDGVPMPDKYSLEPVAAELKSLLGRDVTFLKDCVGAEVEKACADPAPGSVILLENLRFHLEEEGKGQDPSGNKLKAEPDKIQAFRESLSKLGDVYVNDAFCTTHRAHSSVVGVNLPHKASGFLMKKELEYFARALENPERPFLAILGGAKVADKIQLIKNMLDKVNQMIIGGGMAFTFLKVLNNMEIGASLFDEEGAKIVKEIMAKAEKNGVKMTFPVDFITADKFDENANTGTATVESGIPAGWMGLDCGPESNKTNAQVVSEAKLIVWNGPLGVFEWEAFAKGTKALMDEVVKATSRGCITIIGGGDTATCCAKWDTEDKVSHVSTGGGASLELLEGKALPGVEALSNL
;
A
#
# COMPACT_ATOMS: atom_id res chain seq x y z
N MET A 1 -33.02 -60.25 -4.87
CA MET A 1 -33.31 -61.39 -3.96
C MET A 1 -32.28 -61.32 -2.84
N VAL A 2 -32.55 -61.12 -1.55
CA VAL A 2 -33.77 -61.19 -0.72
C VAL A 2 -33.55 -60.25 0.49
N SER A 3 -34.66 -59.73 1.01
CA SER A 3 -34.81 -59.02 2.28
C SER A 3 -34.06 -59.63 3.49
N GLY A 4 -33.30 -58.81 4.21
CA GLY A 4 -32.92 -59.07 5.60
C GLY A 4 -33.07 -57.78 6.41
N ARG A 5 -34.18 -57.63 7.15
CA ARG A 5 -34.32 -56.57 8.16
C ARG A 5 -33.45 -56.98 9.35
N LEU A 6 -32.40 -56.20 9.65
CA LEU A 6 -31.63 -56.34 10.89
C LEU A 6 -32.47 -55.77 12.06
N ASP A 7 -32.75 -56.60 13.07
CA ASP A 7 -33.44 -56.22 14.31
C ASP A 7 -32.49 -55.36 15.17
N PRO A 8 -32.87 -54.13 15.58
CA PRO A 8 -32.04 -53.26 16.42
C PRO A 8 -31.59 -53.87 17.75
N LYS A 9 -32.33 -54.86 18.29
CA LYS A 9 -31.92 -55.54 19.54
C LYS A 9 -30.73 -56.49 19.35
N GLU A 10 -30.55 -57.04 18.16
CA GLU A 10 -29.40 -57.89 17.81
C GLU A 10 -28.13 -57.05 17.62
N LEU A 11 -28.25 -55.82 17.10
CA LEU A 11 -27.13 -54.87 16.96
C LEU A 11 -26.55 -54.42 18.31
N LEU A 12 -27.41 -54.24 19.32
CA LEU A 12 -27.01 -53.87 20.68
C LEU A 12 -26.30 -55.03 21.41
N LYS A 13 -26.78 -56.27 21.26
CA LYS A 13 -26.08 -57.46 21.81
C LYS A 13 -24.69 -57.65 21.20
N GLY A 14 -24.53 -57.31 19.92
CA GLY A 14 -23.23 -57.34 19.25
C GLY A 14 -22.23 -56.36 19.86
N LEU A 15 -22.63 -55.11 20.11
CA LEU A 15 -21.78 -54.06 20.70
C LEU A 15 -21.33 -54.38 22.14
N ASP A 16 -22.21 -54.92 22.99
CA ASP A 16 -21.86 -55.31 24.35
C ASP A 16 -20.83 -56.46 24.39
N SER A 17 -20.75 -57.29 23.34
CA SER A 17 -19.76 -58.38 23.26
C SER A 17 -18.33 -57.91 22.96
N PHE A 18 -18.13 -56.64 22.58
CA PHE A 18 -16.82 -56.07 22.22
C PHE A 18 -16.27 -55.09 23.28
N LEU A 19 -17.00 -54.94 24.38
CA LEU A 19 -16.64 -54.10 25.51
C LEU A 19 -16.38 -55.02 26.71
N ASN A 20 -15.30 -54.77 27.45
CA ASN A 20 -15.09 -55.46 28.73
C ASN A 20 -16.08 -54.96 29.80
N ARG A 21 -16.04 -55.55 31.01
CA ARG A 21 -16.96 -55.19 32.11
C ARG A 21 -16.88 -53.71 32.55
N ASP A 22 -15.81 -53.00 32.18
CA ASP A 22 -15.59 -51.58 32.47
C ASP A 22 -15.91 -50.67 31.26
N GLY A 23 -16.33 -51.22 30.12
CA GLY A 23 -16.78 -50.47 28.94
C GLY A 23 -15.69 -50.08 27.94
N GLU A 24 -14.53 -50.75 27.96
CA GLU A 24 -13.41 -50.47 27.03
C GLU A 24 -13.27 -51.55 25.93
N VAL A 25 -12.80 -51.15 24.74
CA VAL A 25 -12.65 -52.01 23.55
C VAL A 25 -11.28 -52.70 23.56
N GLU A 26 -11.24 -54.03 23.68
CA GLU A 26 -10.01 -54.80 23.93
C GLU A 26 -9.08 -55.03 22.72
N SER A 27 -9.43 -54.65 21.48
CA SER A 27 -8.50 -54.82 20.33
C SER A 27 -8.78 -53.93 19.11
N VAL A 28 -7.75 -53.74 18.28
CA VAL A 28 -7.79 -52.96 17.01
C VAL A 28 -8.80 -53.53 16.01
N ASP A 29 -9.00 -54.85 15.99
CA ASP A 29 -10.04 -55.50 15.18
C ASP A 29 -11.47 -55.19 15.67
N GLY A 30 -11.63 -54.95 16.99
CA GLY A 30 -12.87 -54.47 17.58
C GLY A 30 -13.24 -53.06 17.11
N ILE A 31 -12.25 -52.17 16.99
CA ILE A 31 -12.43 -50.79 16.52
C ILE A 31 -12.89 -50.76 15.05
N SER A 32 -12.31 -51.61 14.20
CA SER A 32 -12.70 -51.72 12.78
C SER A 32 -14.15 -52.18 12.62
N LYS A 33 -14.56 -53.21 13.38
CA LYS A 33 -15.93 -53.74 13.35
C LYS A 33 -16.96 -52.75 13.93
N ILE A 34 -16.58 -51.96 14.94
CA ILE A 34 -17.41 -50.86 15.47
C ILE A 34 -17.59 -49.76 14.40
N PHE A 35 -16.54 -49.41 13.66
CA PHE A 35 -16.64 -48.46 12.54
C PHE A 35 -17.58 -48.93 11.44
N ASP A 36 -17.59 -50.22 11.11
CA ASP A 36 -18.50 -50.78 10.12
C ASP A 36 -19.95 -50.84 10.63
N LEU A 37 -20.16 -51.14 11.91
CA LEU A 37 -21.48 -51.03 12.55
C LEU A 37 -22.00 -49.57 12.55
N MET A 38 -21.12 -48.59 12.81
CA MET A 38 -21.46 -47.16 12.78
C MET A 38 -21.81 -46.68 11.36
N LYS A 39 -21.12 -47.18 10.33
CA LYS A 39 -21.45 -46.91 8.92
C LYS A 39 -22.82 -47.48 8.53
N GLU A 40 -23.15 -48.69 8.96
CA GLU A 40 -24.46 -49.29 8.70
C GLU A 40 -25.59 -48.55 9.45
N ALA A 41 -25.36 -48.15 10.71
CA ALA A 41 -26.30 -47.31 11.46
C ALA A 41 -26.53 -45.93 10.77
N GLN A 42 -25.47 -45.34 10.21
CA GLN A 42 -25.52 -44.09 9.45
C GLN A 42 -26.32 -44.23 8.14
N LYS A 43 -26.21 -45.36 7.44
CA LYS A 43 -27.03 -45.67 6.25
C LYS A 43 -28.52 -45.77 6.59
N VAL A 44 -28.86 -46.41 7.71
CA VAL A 44 -30.26 -46.51 8.18
C VAL A 44 -30.80 -45.14 8.58
N ALA A 45 -30.01 -44.31 9.26
CA ALA A 45 -30.40 -42.95 9.64
C ALA A 45 -30.61 -42.04 8.40
N CYS A 46 -29.73 -42.11 7.40
CA CYS A 46 -29.89 -41.38 6.14
C CYS A 46 -31.10 -41.86 5.31
N GLY A 47 -31.38 -43.17 5.30
CA GLY A 47 -32.56 -43.73 4.61
C GLY A 47 -33.90 -43.28 5.20
N ILE A 48 -33.95 -43.08 6.52
CA ILE A 48 -35.14 -42.54 7.22
C ILE A 48 -35.30 -41.04 6.93
N TYR A 49 -34.20 -40.29 6.87
CA TYR A 49 -34.21 -38.84 6.59
C TYR A 49 -34.68 -38.55 5.15
N ILE A 50 -34.20 -39.30 4.16
CA ILE A 50 -34.53 -39.13 2.74
C ILE A 50 -36.01 -39.46 2.44
N ARG A 51 -36.61 -40.46 3.13
CA ARG A 51 -38.04 -40.77 2.96
C ARG A 51 -38.98 -39.72 3.54
N SER A 52 -38.53 -38.90 4.51
CA SER A 52 -39.35 -37.81 5.06
C SER A 52 -39.40 -36.57 4.14
N SER A 53 -38.41 -36.41 3.26
CA SER A 53 -38.24 -35.22 2.42
C SER A 53 -38.89 -35.31 1.03
N TYR A 54 -39.46 -36.46 0.65
CA TYR A 54 -40.01 -36.70 -0.70
C TYR A 54 -41.52 -36.98 -0.78
N SER A 55 -42.29 -36.87 0.31
CA SER A 55 -43.76 -37.00 0.24
C SER A 55 -44.49 -35.72 0.66
N HIS A 56 -44.67 -34.80 -0.28
CA HIS A 56 -45.80 -33.86 -0.21
C HIS A 56 -47.07 -34.58 -0.67
N ARG A 57 -47.72 -35.32 0.24
CA ARG A 57 -49.18 -35.54 0.27
C ARG A 57 -49.58 -36.14 1.62
N ALA A 58 -50.47 -35.41 2.29
CA ALA A 58 -51.11 -35.59 3.60
C ALA A 58 -50.99 -36.96 4.30
N VAL A 59 -50.46 -37.00 5.53
CA VAL A 59 -51.03 -37.77 6.67
C VAL A 59 -50.68 -37.11 8.02
N ASN A 60 -51.72 -36.95 8.83
CA ASN A 60 -51.90 -36.68 10.26
C ASN A 60 -50.72 -36.73 11.28
N PRO A 61 -50.79 -35.94 12.38
CA PRO A 61 -49.79 -35.88 13.45
C PRO A 61 -50.07 -36.94 14.53
N GLN A 62 -49.58 -38.17 14.34
CA GLN A 62 -49.40 -39.11 15.45
C GLN A 62 -48.16 -39.98 15.23
N SER A 63 -47.07 -39.65 15.92
CA SER A 63 -46.24 -40.59 16.70
C SER A 63 -44.93 -39.90 17.13
N SER A 64 -44.99 -39.27 18.29
CA SER A 64 -43.89 -38.62 19.03
C SER A 64 -42.80 -39.59 19.53
N LEU A 65 -42.81 -40.86 19.11
CA LEU A 65 -41.89 -41.91 19.58
C LEU A 65 -40.58 -41.99 18.76
N SER A 66 -40.56 -41.49 17.52
CA SER A 66 -39.41 -41.58 16.62
C SER A 66 -38.33 -40.49 16.84
N LYS A 67 -38.71 -39.34 17.42
CA LYS A 67 -37.77 -38.23 17.71
C LYS A 67 -36.91 -38.47 18.95
N GLY A 68 -37.44 -39.16 19.96
CA GLY A 68 -36.71 -39.42 21.22
C GLY A 68 -35.55 -40.41 21.06
N ILE A 69 -35.67 -41.38 20.15
CA ILE A 69 -34.62 -42.38 19.90
C ILE A 69 -33.48 -41.76 19.09
N ALA A 70 -33.78 -40.97 18.05
CA ALA A 70 -32.78 -40.28 17.24
C ALA A 70 -31.90 -39.33 18.07
N MET A 71 -32.47 -38.66 19.08
CA MET A 71 -31.74 -37.70 19.91
C MET A 71 -30.79 -38.38 20.92
N LYS A 72 -31.13 -39.60 21.39
CA LYS A 72 -30.22 -40.40 22.23
C LYS A 72 -29.02 -40.94 21.43
N TYR A 73 -29.23 -41.33 20.17
CA TYR A 73 -28.13 -41.77 19.28
C TYR A 73 -27.15 -40.63 18.96
N PHE A 74 -27.67 -39.41 18.78
CA PHE A 74 -26.83 -38.22 18.51
C PHE A 74 -25.96 -37.85 19.71
N LEU A 75 -26.48 -38.00 20.94
CA LEU A 75 -25.74 -37.68 22.16
C LEU A 75 -24.61 -38.68 22.44
N ILE A 76 -24.84 -39.98 22.20
CA ILE A 76 -23.82 -41.02 22.37
C ILE A 76 -22.69 -40.86 21.34
N LEU A 77 -23.03 -40.53 20.08
CA LEU A 77 -22.06 -40.21 19.03
C LEU A 77 -21.23 -38.95 19.35
N ALA A 78 -21.85 -37.92 19.94
CA ALA A 78 -21.17 -36.70 20.31
C ALA A 78 -20.19 -36.89 21.49
N VAL A 79 -20.55 -37.70 22.48
CA VAL A 79 -19.68 -38.01 23.63
C VAL A 79 -18.50 -38.89 23.21
N ALA A 80 -18.71 -39.86 22.32
CA ALA A 80 -17.63 -40.67 21.75
C ALA A 80 -16.66 -39.84 20.87
N ALA A 81 -17.18 -38.88 20.10
CA ALA A 81 -16.35 -37.98 19.28
C ALA A 81 -15.54 -36.98 20.14
N ALA A 82 -16.10 -36.49 21.24
CA ALA A 82 -15.43 -35.52 22.12
C ALA A 82 -14.27 -36.14 22.93
N GLY A 83 -14.33 -37.43 23.27
CA GLY A 83 -13.26 -38.12 23.99
C GLY A 83 -12.10 -38.63 23.12
N PHE A 84 -12.35 -38.96 21.86
CA PHE A 84 -11.36 -39.62 20.98
C PHE A 84 -10.56 -38.67 20.08
N LEU A 85 -11.08 -37.47 19.77
CA LEU A 85 -10.41 -36.53 18.85
C LEU A 85 -9.03 -36.03 19.34
N PRO A 86 -8.83 -35.68 20.63
CA PRO A 86 -7.54 -35.14 21.07
C PRO A 86 -6.41 -36.18 21.06
N VAL A 87 -6.73 -37.47 21.24
CA VAL A 87 -5.74 -38.55 21.27
C VAL A 87 -5.29 -38.97 19.86
N LEU A 88 -6.16 -38.83 18.86
CA LEU A 88 -5.85 -39.12 17.45
C LEU A 88 -4.97 -38.07 16.79
N GLU A 89 -5.19 -36.78 17.06
CA GLU A 89 -4.39 -35.69 16.46
C GLU A 89 -2.91 -35.79 16.82
N THR A 90 -2.59 -36.26 18.02
CA THR A 90 -1.20 -36.32 18.50
C THR A 90 -0.40 -37.55 18.04
N LYS A 91 -1.06 -38.64 17.59
CA LYS A 91 -0.38 -39.90 17.23
C LYS A 91 -0.38 -40.26 15.75
N LEU A 92 -1.34 -39.79 14.93
CA LEU A 92 -1.44 -40.19 13.52
C LEU A 92 -0.68 -39.31 12.51
N PHE A 93 -0.27 -38.09 12.87
CA PHE A 93 0.45 -37.18 11.95
C PHE A 93 1.98 -37.28 12.00
N LYS A 94 2.53 -38.38 12.51
CA LYS A 94 3.98 -38.65 12.55
C LYS A 94 4.43 -39.86 11.71
N THR A 95 3.68 -40.24 10.68
CA THR A 95 4.22 -41.09 9.62
C THR A 95 5.05 -40.23 8.66
N GLN A 96 6.33 -40.59 8.50
CA GLN A 96 7.31 -39.87 7.69
C GLN A 96 6.88 -39.81 6.21
N TYR A 97 6.28 -38.70 5.80
CA TYR A 97 6.21 -38.33 4.40
C TYR A 97 7.60 -37.83 3.95
N THR A 98 8.19 -38.46 2.94
CA THR A 98 9.47 -38.02 2.35
C THR A 98 9.29 -36.66 1.67
N LYS A 99 9.67 -35.58 2.35
CA LYS A 99 9.56 -34.21 1.85
C LYS A 99 10.48 -33.98 0.66
N LEU A 100 9.91 -33.58 -0.48
CA LEU A 100 10.65 -32.87 -1.53
C LEU A 100 11.25 -31.59 -0.93
N ASN A 101 12.54 -31.35 -1.15
CA ASN A 101 13.29 -30.27 -0.49
C ASN A 101 14.18 -29.52 -1.48
N THR A 102 14.01 -28.19 -1.57
CA THR A 102 14.74 -27.29 -2.47
C THR A 102 15.96 -26.62 -1.82
N LYS A 103 16.39 -27.07 -0.64
CA LYS A 103 17.57 -26.54 0.07
C LYS A 103 18.91 -26.84 -0.62
N SER A 104 18.95 -27.82 -1.52
CA SER A 104 20.17 -28.19 -2.23
C SER A 104 20.28 -27.44 -3.56
N THR A 105 21.42 -26.79 -3.81
CA THR A 105 21.71 -26.11 -5.08
C THR A 105 21.58 -27.04 -6.28
N ALA A 106 21.96 -28.31 -6.15
CA ALA A 106 21.81 -29.30 -7.23
C ALA A 106 20.34 -29.54 -7.60
N VAL A 107 19.44 -29.52 -6.61
CA VAL A 107 18.00 -29.65 -6.82
C VAL A 107 17.42 -28.37 -7.45
N GLN A 108 17.87 -27.20 -7.01
CA GLN A 108 17.48 -25.92 -7.59
C GLN A 108 17.88 -25.84 -9.07
N GLU A 109 19.11 -26.26 -9.39
CA GLU A 109 19.62 -26.33 -10.76
C GLU A 109 18.84 -27.35 -11.59
N GLU A 110 18.54 -28.53 -11.06
CA GLU A 110 17.69 -29.53 -11.73
C GLU A 110 16.34 -28.93 -12.11
N ILE A 111 15.67 -28.27 -11.17
CA ILE A 111 14.38 -27.62 -11.39
C ILE A 111 14.46 -26.57 -12.50
N VAL A 112 15.45 -25.67 -12.44
CA VAL A 112 15.63 -24.59 -13.41
C VAL A 112 15.98 -25.13 -14.80
N ASN A 113 16.85 -26.13 -14.86
CA ASN A 113 17.29 -26.75 -16.12
C ASN A 113 16.16 -27.51 -16.79
N THR A 114 15.36 -28.26 -16.02
CA THR A 114 14.20 -28.99 -16.56
C THR A 114 13.15 -28.04 -17.13
N HIS A 115 12.85 -26.91 -16.45
CA HIS A 115 11.94 -25.89 -17.01
C HIS A 115 12.50 -25.24 -18.29
N ASN A 116 13.78 -24.86 -18.29
CA ASN A 116 14.43 -24.30 -19.47
C ASN A 116 14.41 -25.28 -20.65
N ALA A 117 14.57 -26.59 -20.40
CA ALA A 117 14.53 -27.62 -21.43
C ALA A 117 13.12 -27.82 -21.99
N LEU A 118 12.09 -27.86 -21.13
CA LEU A 118 10.71 -28.07 -21.54
C LEU A 118 10.12 -26.84 -22.26
N ARG A 119 10.45 -25.62 -21.84
CA ARG A 119 10.03 -24.38 -22.52
C ARG A 119 10.52 -24.26 -23.95
N ARG A 120 11.63 -24.91 -24.30
CA ARG A 120 12.12 -24.95 -25.69
C ARG A 120 11.29 -25.88 -26.58
N ARG A 121 10.47 -26.76 -25.99
CA ARG A 121 9.67 -27.77 -26.69
C ARG A 121 8.22 -27.34 -26.95
N VAL A 122 7.80 -26.16 -26.44
CA VAL A 122 6.46 -25.58 -26.73
C VAL A 122 6.33 -25.18 -28.20
N VAL A 123 5.11 -25.14 -28.72
CA VAL A 123 4.83 -24.75 -30.12
C VAL A 123 3.79 -23.62 -30.14
N PRO A 124 4.07 -22.47 -30.78
CA PRO A 124 5.33 -22.12 -31.43
C PRO A 124 6.48 -22.02 -30.41
N PRO A 125 7.72 -22.36 -30.81
CA PRO A 125 8.86 -22.38 -29.90
C PRO A 125 9.11 -21.01 -29.31
N ALA A 126 9.21 -20.94 -27.98
CA ALA A 126 9.42 -19.72 -27.20
C ALA A 126 10.88 -19.21 -27.31
N ARG A 127 11.37 -19.01 -28.53
CA ARG A 127 12.77 -18.68 -28.86
C ARG A 127 13.23 -17.34 -28.27
N ASN A 128 12.30 -16.46 -27.92
CA ASN A 128 12.58 -15.13 -27.35
C ASN A 128 12.52 -15.11 -25.81
N MET A 129 12.31 -16.25 -25.15
CA MET A 129 12.34 -16.30 -23.68
C MET A 129 13.77 -16.37 -23.16
N LEU A 130 14.06 -15.52 -22.17
CA LEU A 130 15.33 -15.54 -21.43
C LEU A 130 15.50 -16.88 -20.68
N LYS A 131 16.76 -17.26 -20.44
CA LYS A 131 17.11 -18.50 -19.71
C LYS A 131 16.90 -18.29 -18.22
N MET A 132 16.05 -19.12 -17.60
CA MET A 132 15.70 -19.06 -16.18
C MET A 132 16.89 -19.27 -15.25
N SER A 133 16.86 -18.59 -14.10
CA SER A 133 17.79 -18.75 -12.97
C SER A 133 17.03 -18.75 -11.66
N TRP A 134 17.51 -19.50 -10.67
CA TRP A 134 16.91 -19.58 -9.34
C TRP A 134 16.97 -18.22 -8.60
N SER A 135 15.95 -17.90 -7.81
CA SER A 135 15.89 -16.68 -6.98
C SER A 135 15.44 -17.01 -5.56
N GLU A 136 16.30 -16.71 -4.58
CA GLU A 136 16.02 -16.92 -3.15
C GLU A 136 14.90 -16.01 -2.64
N GLU A 137 14.83 -14.77 -3.14
CA GLU A 137 13.74 -13.84 -2.80
C GLU A 137 12.40 -14.38 -3.29
N ALA A 138 12.35 -14.85 -4.54
CA ALA A 138 11.15 -15.39 -5.14
C ALA A 138 10.73 -16.69 -4.42
N ALA A 139 11.68 -17.56 -4.07
CA ALA A 139 11.43 -18.77 -3.28
C ALA A 139 10.91 -18.46 -1.87
N GLY A 140 11.43 -17.40 -1.24
CA GLY A 140 10.95 -16.89 0.04
C GLY A 140 9.50 -16.41 -0.02
N ASN A 141 9.15 -15.64 -1.06
CA ASN A 141 7.78 -15.17 -1.29
C ASN A 141 6.81 -16.33 -1.55
N ALA A 142 7.23 -17.30 -2.36
CA ALA A 142 6.42 -18.47 -2.66
C ALA A 142 6.14 -19.30 -1.39
N LYS A 143 7.14 -19.47 -0.52
CA LYS A 143 6.98 -20.12 0.80
C LYS A 143 6.08 -19.35 1.77
N ILE A 144 5.97 -18.03 1.61
CA ILE A 144 5.04 -17.21 2.39
C ILE A 144 3.62 -17.42 1.86
N LEU A 145 3.43 -17.34 0.54
CA LEU A 145 2.13 -17.55 -0.11
C LEU A 145 1.55 -18.94 0.19
N SER A 146 2.39 -19.98 0.21
CA SER A 146 1.93 -21.34 0.54
C SER A 146 1.35 -21.47 1.95
N LYS A 147 1.65 -20.53 2.87
CA LYS A 147 1.08 -20.52 4.23
C LYS A 147 -0.32 -19.92 4.28
N PHE A 148 -0.71 -19.17 3.25
CA PHE A 148 -2.02 -18.51 3.13
C PHE A 148 -2.94 -19.22 2.13
N CYS A 149 -2.50 -20.34 1.55
CA CYS A 149 -3.41 -21.22 0.81
C CYS A 149 -4.36 -21.89 1.80
N ASP A 150 -5.59 -21.39 1.84
CA ASP A 150 -6.66 -22.01 2.59
C ASP A 150 -7.14 -23.26 1.85
N TRP A 151 -7.27 -24.35 2.59
CA TRP A 151 -7.79 -25.64 2.13
C TRP A 151 -9.34 -25.61 2.05
N THR A 152 -9.91 -24.50 1.59
CA THR A 152 -11.35 -24.31 1.49
C THR A 152 -11.78 -24.46 0.04
N ASP A 153 -12.15 -25.69 -0.30
CA ASP A 153 -12.68 -26.06 -1.60
C ASP A 153 -13.87 -25.20 -2.03
N SER A 154 -13.83 -24.82 -3.30
CA SER A 154 -15.01 -24.51 -4.09
C SER A 154 -16.00 -25.69 -4.03
N ASN A 155 -17.03 -25.53 -3.19
CA ASN A 155 -18.14 -26.46 -3.04
C ASN A 155 -18.89 -26.59 -4.39
N PRO A 156 -18.86 -27.78 -5.03
CA PRO A 156 -20.05 -28.64 -4.99
C PRO A 156 -19.75 -30.13 -4.72
N LEU A 157 -20.74 -30.77 -4.09
CA LEU A 157 -20.82 -32.17 -3.61
C LEU A 157 -20.57 -33.29 -4.64
N GLU A 158 -20.29 -32.98 -5.90
CA GLU A 158 -20.01 -33.96 -6.96
C GLU A 158 -18.52 -34.36 -7.06
N ARG A 159 -17.64 -33.70 -6.29
CA ARG A 159 -16.17 -33.89 -6.34
C ARG A 159 -15.62 -34.86 -5.29
N ARG A 160 -16.33 -35.94 -4.95
CA ARG A 160 -15.77 -36.98 -4.05
C ARG A 160 -15.11 -38.10 -4.84
N ILE A 161 -13.77 -38.21 -4.76
CA ILE A 161 -13.03 -39.44 -5.04
C ILE A 161 -12.51 -40.04 -3.72
N LYS A 162 -12.46 -41.37 -3.64
CA LYS A 162 -11.81 -42.10 -2.55
C LYS A 162 -10.29 -41.89 -2.61
N ASN A 163 -9.73 -41.53 -1.45
CA ASN A 163 -8.32 -41.71 -1.04
C ASN A 163 -7.22 -40.70 -1.46
N THR A 164 -7.52 -39.53 -2.04
CA THR A 164 -6.46 -38.49 -2.19
C THR A 164 -7.05 -37.07 -2.31
N PHE A 165 -6.37 -36.06 -1.73
CA PHE A 165 -6.67 -34.63 -1.88
C PHE A 165 -5.37 -33.83 -2.07
N CYS A 166 -5.35 -32.89 -3.03
CA CYS A 166 -4.30 -31.88 -3.21
C CYS A 166 -4.90 -30.48 -2.99
N GLY A 167 -4.21 -29.63 -2.23
CA GLY A 167 -4.48 -28.20 -2.18
C GLY A 167 -3.46 -27.44 -3.02
N GLU A 168 -3.83 -26.24 -3.48
CA GLU A 168 -2.97 -25.32 -4.22
C GLU A 168 -1.59 -25.20 -3.54
N ASN A 169 -0.52 -25.66 -4.22
CA ASN A 169 0.89 -25.64 -3.78
C ASN A 169 1.47 -26.85 -3.02
N VAL A 170 0.81 -28.02 -2.96
CA VAL A 170 1.41 -29.21 -2.31
C VAL A 170 1.28 -30.46 -3.19
N TYR A 171 2.41 -31.03 -3.60
CA TYR A 171 2.43 -32.40 -4.14
C TYR A 171 2.25 -33.40 -2.99
N LEU A 172 1.19 -34.21 -3.06
CA LEU A 172 0.94 -35.32 -2.14
C LEU A 172 0.78 -36.61 -2.93
N GLY A 173 1.74 -37.52 -2.81
CA GLY A 173 1.73 -38.82 -3.49
C GLY A 173 2.14 -39.94 -2.55
N SER A 174 1.62 -41.14 -2.78
CA SER A 174 1.99 -42.36 -2.04
C SER A 174 3.38 -42.90 -2.43
N LYS A 175 3.99 -42.35 -3.50
CA LYS A 175 5.29 -42.76 -4.05
C LYS A 175 6.26 -41.58 -4.05
N SER A 176 7.52 -41.85 -3.73
CA SER A 176 8.61 -40.87 -3.90
C SER A 176 8.88 -40.66 -5.39
N VAL A 177 8.84 -39.40 -5.84
CA VAL A 177 9.11 -39.01 -7.24
C VAL A 177 10.20 -37.94 -7.30
N SER A 178 10.84 -37.75 -8.46
CA SER A 178 11.86 -36.70 -8.65
C SER A 178 11.23 -35.35 -8.99
N TRP A 179 11.95 -34.25 -8.75
CA TRP A 179 11.52 -32.91 -9.15
C TRP A 179 11.30 -32.81 -10.66
N SER A 180 12.19 -33.39 -11.46
CA SER A 180 12.03 -33.42 -12.92
C SER A 180 10.73 -34.12 -13.36
N HIS A 181 10.35 -35.22 -12.69
CA HIS A 181 9.13 -35.95 -13.02
C HIS A 181 7.87 -35.12 -12.73
N VAL A 182 7.84 -34.42 -11.60
CA VAL A 182 6.73 -33.52 -11.24
C VAL A 182 6.57 -32.39 -12.27
N ILE A 183 7.70 -31.81 -12.70
CA ILE A 183 7.71 -30.72 -13.70
C ILE A 183 7.29 -31.22 -15.09
N GLU A 184 7.68 -32.44 -15.45
CA GLU A 184 7.31 -33.04 -16.73
C GLU A 184 5.82 -33.40 -16.80
N ILE A 185 5.23 -33.88 -15.70
CA ILE A 185 3.78 -34.08 -15.59
C ILE A 185 3.05 -32.74 -15.83
N TRP A 186 3.48 -31.67 -15.16
CA TRP A 186 2.93 -30.33 -15.37
C TRP A 186 3.04 -29.86 -16.83
N TYR A 187 4.20 -30.00 -17.45
CA TYR A 187 4.36 -29.61 -18.86
C TYR A 187 3.40 -30.36 -19.78
N ASN A 188 3.18 -31.65 -19.53
CA ASN A 188 2.29 -32.48 -20.33
C ASN A 188 0.80 -32.21 -20.07
N GLU A 189 0.44 -31.65 -18.91
CA GLU A 189 -0.93 -31.23 -18.58
C GLU A 189 -1.50 -30.25 -19.62
N SER A 190 -0.65 -29.38 -20.19
CA SER A 190 -1.04 -28.44 -21.24
C SER A 190 -1.61 -29.09 -22.51
N LYS A 191 -1.31 -30.37 -22.77
CA LYS A 191 -1.86 -31.12 -23.91
C LYS A 191 -3.30 -31.58 -23.69
N ASN A 192 -3.73 -31.64 -22.44
CA ASN A 192 -5.06 -32.09 -22.02
C ASN A 192 -5.97 -30.91 -21.61
N PHE A 193 -5.46 -29.67 -21.72
CA PHE A 193 -6.21 -28.47 -21.36
C PHE A 193 -6.93 -27.89 -22.59
N VAL A 194 -8.26 -28.04 -22.63
CA VAL A 194 -9.13 -27.23 -23.48
C VAL A 194 -9.82 -26.20 -22.59
N TYR A 195 -9.67 -24.91 -22.90
CA TYR A 195 -10.27 -23.83 -22.11
C TYR A 195 -11.80 -24.02 -22.05
N GLY A 196 -12.31 -24.41 -20.88
CA GLY A 196 -13.75 -24.62 -20.63
C GLY A 196 -14.25 -26.07 -20.68
N GLU A 197 -13.41 -27.08 -20.95
CA GLU A 197 -13.80 -28.50 -20.92
C GLU A 197 -12.82 -29.36 -20.10
N TRP A 198 -13.36 -30.28 -19.30
CA TRP A 198 -12.60 -31.22 -18.47
C TRP A 198 -12.28 -32.50 -19.25
N THR A 199 -11.00 -32.84 -19.42
CA THR A 199 -10.58 -34.18 -19.83
C THR A 199 -9.52 -34.70 -18.86
N SER A 200 -9.90 -35.64 -18.00
CA SER A 200 -8.96 -36.45 -17.22
C SER A 200 -8.68 -37.74 -17.97
N THR A 201 -7.43 -38.01 -18.32
CA THR A 201 -7.00 -39.36 -18.73
C THR A 201 -5.71 -39.71 -18.01
N ASP A 202 -5.84 -39.99 -16.71
CA ASP A 202 -5.08 -41.01 -15.98
C ASP A 202 -5.77 -41.26 -14.63
N GLU A 203 -6.11 -42.52 -14.34
CA GLU A 203 -7.05 -42.89 -13.27
C GLU A 203 -6.52 -42.72 -11.83
N ASP A 204 -5.25 -42.35 -11.63
CA ASP A 204 -4.65 -42.28 -10.28
C ASP A 204 -3.97 -40.94 -9.92
N ILE A 205 -3.96 -39.95 -10.80
CA ILE A 205 -3.30 -38.66 -10.53
C ILE A 205 -4.17 -37.51 -11.05
N ARG A 206 -4.68 -36.68 -10.13
CA ARG A 206 -5.25 -35.36 -10.44
C ARG A 206 -4.26 -34.28 -10.03
N THR A 207 -3.84 -33.47 -10.97
CA THR A 207 -3.13 -32.23 -10.71
C THR A 207 -4.15 -31.09 -10.77
N ASP A 208 -4.49 -30.51 -9.63
CA ASP A 208 -5.01 -29.16 -9.57
C ASP A 208 -3.86 -28.23 -9.14
N HIS A 209 -3.90 -27.02 -9.66
CA HIS A 209 -2.88 -25.99 -9.73
C HIS A 209 -1.68 -26.03 -8.73
N TYR A 210 -0.48 -26.05 -9.32
CA TYR A 210 0.87 -25.66 -8.82
C TYR A 210 1.82 -26.68 -8.12
N THR A 211 3.07 -26.68 -8.62
CA THR A 211 4.31 -26.83 -7.83
C THR A 211 5.21 -25.62 -8.08
N GLN A 212 5.80 -25.05 -7.02
CA GLN A 212 6.68 -23.88 -7.10
C GLN A 212 8.01 -24.20 -7.79
N PRO A 213 8.35 -23.44 -8.84
CA PRO A 213 9.61 -22.70 -8.80
C PRO A 213 9.41 -21.23 -9.14
N ALA A 214 9.85 -20.39 -8.22
CA ALA A 214 9.82 -18.95 -8.36
C ALA A 214 11.05 -18.49 -9.16
N LEU A 215 10.83 -17.92 -10.35
CA LEU A 215 11.89 -17.62 -11.31
C LEU A 215 11.69 -16.22 -11.91
N GLN A 216 12.78 -15.47 -12.05
CA GLN A 216 12.76 -14.07 -12.47
C GLN A 216 13.22 -13.90 -13.92
N HIS A 217 12.36 -13.31 -14.75
CA HIS A 217 12.73 -12.64 -16.01
C HIS A 217 12.05 -11.29 -16.04
N LEU A 218 12.81 -10.21 -15.85
CA LEU A 218 12.25 -8.87 -15.88
C LEU A 218 12.17 -8.36 -17.32
N HIS A 219 10.95 -8.35 -17.87
CA HIS A 219 10.52 -7.35 -18.84
C HIS A 219 9.64 -6.31 -18.11
N PRO A 220 9.80 -4.99 -18.35
CA PRO A 220 9.20 -3.93 -17.52
C PRO A 220 7.67 -3.96 -17.37
N ALA A 221 6.96 -4.56 -18.33
CA ALA A 221 5.50 -4.56 -18.38
C ALA A 221 4.83 -5.56 -17.40
N VAL A 222 5.56 -6.54 -16.84
CA VAL A 222 4.97 -7.61 -16.01
C VAL A 222 4.93 -7.25 -14.51
N ARG A 223 5.40 -6.06 -14.11
CA ARG A 223 5.28 -5.54 -12.73
C ARG A 223 3.81 -5.31 -12.30
N LEU A 224 2.84 -5.44 -13.21
CA LEU A 224 1.45 -5.01 -13.01
C LEU A 224 0.45 -6.06 -12.47
N ALA A 225 0.84 -7.31 -12.22
CA ALA A 225 -0.12 -8.38 -11.90
C ALA A 225 0.25 -9.29 -10.71
N LEU A 226 1.00 -8.79 -9.72
CA LEU A 226 1.10 -9.41 -8.40
C LEU A 226 0.32 -8.55 -7.39
N PRO A 227 -0.31 -9.12 -6.35
CA PRO A 227 -0.82 -8.32 -5.25
C PRO A 227 0.37 -7.56 -4.69
N THR A 228 0.37 -6.24 -4.92
CA THR A 228 1.38 -5.33 -4.42
C THR A 228 1.51 -5.61 -2.93
N THR A 229 2.66 -6.10 -2.47
CA THR A 229 3.06 -5.84 -1.10
C THR A 229 3.01 -4.33 -0.97
N LYS A 230 1.94 -3.81 -0.36
CA LYS A 230 1.77 -2.36 -0.15
C LYS A 230 3.09 -1.88 0.43
N MET A 231 3.72 -0.92 -0.24
CA MET A 231 4.94 -0.30 0.25
C MET A 231 4.70 0.13 1.69
N SER A 232 5.43 -0.47 2.62
CA SER A 232 5.30 -0.13 4.03
C SER A 232 6.11 1.13 4.28
N LEU A 233 5.40 2.21 4.61
CA LEU A 233 5.96 3.50 5.01
C LEU A 233 6.65 3.38 6.37
N SER A 234 6.14 2.50 7.24
CA SER A 234 6.60 2.29 8.62
C SER A 234 7.87 1.43 8.78
N LYS A 235 8.32 0.74 7.73
CA LYS A 235 9.45 -0.22 7.79
C LYS A 235 10.73 0.26 7.11
N LYS A 236 10.88 1.55 6.88
CA LYS A 236 12.08 2.13 6.26
C LYS A 236 13.16 2.44 7.28
N LEU A 237 14.42 2.24 6.86
CA LEU A 237 15.60 2.62 7.64
C LEU A 237 15.58 4.13 7.86
N THR A 238 15.83 4.54 9.09
CA THR A 238 15.86 5.95 9.53
C THR A 238 17.24 6.30 10.07
N LEU A 239 17.59 7.58 10.03
CA LEU A 239 18.90 8.09 10.43
C LEU A 239 19.27 7.73 11.88
N ASP A 240 18.29 7.68 12.78
CA ASP A 240 18.50 7.26 14.18
C ASP A 240 18.88 5.78 14.34
N LYS A 241 18.74 4.98 13.29
CA LYS A 241 19.10 3.55 13.26
C LYS A 241 20.25 3.26 12.30
N LEU A 242 20.90 4.30 11.79
CA LEU A 242 22.05 4.21 10.88
C LEU A 242 23.33 4.52 11.64
N ASP A 243 24.33 3.64 11.54
CA ASP A 243 25.68 3.93 12.04
C ASP A 243 26.39 4.92 11.12
N VAL A 244 26.69 6.10 11.66
CA VAL A 244 27.37 7.19 10.94
C VAL A 244 28.78 7.45 11.46
N LYS A 245 29.22 6.78 12.54
CA LYS A 245 30.49 7.07 13.19
C LYS A 245 31.68 6.81 12.27
N GLY A 246 32.48 7.84 12.03
CA GLY A 246 33.62 7.79 11.11
C GLY A 246 33.25 7.61 9.63
N LYS A 247 31.95 7.67 9.27
CA LYS A 247 31.46 7.52 7.90
C LYS A 247 31.30 8.87 7.20
N ARG A 248 31.45 8.87 5.88
CA ARG A 248 31.06 9.98 5.01
C ARG A 248 29.58 9.85 4.69
N VAL A 249 28.76 10.83 5.04
CA VAL A 249 27.31 10.80 4.83
C VAL A 249 26.98 11.67 3.64
N ILE A 250 26.49 11.09 2.53
CA ILE A 250 25.88 11.87 1.45
C ILE A 250 24.39 12.02 1.71
N MET A 251 23.92 13.27 1.80
CA MET A 251 22.57 13.60 2.23
C MET A 251 21.84 14.44 1.16
N ARG A 252 20.71 13.91 0.68
CA ARG A 252 19.79 14.65 -0.19
C ARG A 252 18.87 15.51 0.68
N VAL A 253 18.95 16.83 0.51
CA VAL A 253 18.15 17.81 1.27
C VAL A 253 17.34 18.67 0.32
N ASP A 254 16.26 19.26 0.82
CA ASP A 254 15.45 20.22 0.07
C ASP A 254 15.83 21.66 0.43
N PHE A 255 16.69 22.28 -0.38
CA PHE A 255 17.08 23.68 -0.29
C PHE A 255 16.49 24.51 -1.44
N ASN A 256 15.35 24.09 -1.99
CA ASN A 256 14.61 24.87 -2.96
C ASN A 256 13.86 26.03 -2.27
N VAL A 257 14.62 27.03 -1.81
CA VAL A 257 14.12 28.20 -1.08
C VAL A 257 13.68 29.31 -2.04
N PRO A 258 12.68 30.12 -1.66
CA PRO A 258 12.33 31.31 -2.43
C PRO A 258 13.47 32.33 -2.37
N MET A 259 13.84 32.85 -3.53
CA MET A 259 14.95 33.78 -3.73
C MET A 259 14.45 35.08 -4.36
N LYS A 260 14.93 36.22 -3.86
CA LYS A 260 14.72 37.54 -4.48
C LYS A 260 16.06 38.25 -4.62
N LYS A 261 16.47 38.54 -5.86
CA LYS A 261 17.77 39.17 -6.18
C LYS A 261 18.95 38.47 -5.48
N ASN A 262 19.00 37.14 -5.57
CA ASN A 262 20.01 36.29 -4.93
C ASN A 262 20.00 36.27 -3.37
N HIS A 263 18.97 36.81 -2.74
CA HIS A 263 18.76 36.72 -1.28
C HIS A 263 17.64 35.74 -0.95
N ILE A 264 17.87 34.91 0.06
CA ILE A 264 16.88 33.97 0.60
C ILE A 264 15.78 34.77 1.32
N THR A 265 14.52 34.62 0.89
CA THR A 265 13.40 35.32 1.55
C THR A 265 12.75 34.48 2.66
N ASN A 266 12.92 33.16 2.64
CA ASN A 266 12.46 32.25 3.69
C ASN A 266 13.45 31.09 3.84
N ASN A 267 14.05 30.95 5.02
CA ASN A 267 15.05 29.92 5.35
C ASN A 267 14.47 28.66 6.04
N GLN A 268 13.14 28.49 6.11
CA GLN A 268 12.46 27.39 6.78
C GLN A 268 12.92 26.01 6.29
N ARG A 269 13.08 25.83 4.96
CA ARG A 269 13.55 24.56 4.39
C ARG A 269 14.98 24.22 4.81
N ILE A 270 15.84 25.24 4.95
CA ILE A 270 17.22 25.06 5.41
C ILE A 270 17.22 24.66 6.88
N LYS A 271 16.46 25.39 7.72
CA LYS A 271 16.28 25.08 9.14
C LYS A 271 15.77 23.67 9.37
N ALA A 272 14.87 23.18 8.52
CA ALA A 272 14.28 21.85 8.65
C ALA A 272 15.28 20.70 8.45
N ALA A 273 16.38 20.90 7.72
CA ALA A 273 17.45 19.89 7.53
C ALA A 273 18.49 19.90 8.67
N ILE A 274 18.57 20.97 9.47
CA ILE A 274 19.56 21.13 10.54
C ILE A 274 19.56 19.96 11.54
N PRO A 275 18.41 19.41 11.99
CA PRO A 275 18.41 18.28 12.91
C PRO A 275 19.17 17.05 12.36
N SER A 276 18.97 16.71 11.08
CA SER A 276 19.65 15.58 10.44
C SER A 276 21.15 15.83 10.32
N ILE A 277 21.53 17.04 9.93
CA ILE A 277 22.95 17.44 9.79
C ILE A 277 23.65 17.39 11.15
N LYS A 278 23.06 18.01 12.18
CA LYS A 278 23.61 18.01 13.54
C LYS A 278 23.75 16.60 14.09
N TYR A 279 22.75 15.74 13.92
CA TYR A 279 22.84 14.36 14.37
C TYR A 279 24.01 13.60 13.75
N CYS A 280 24.26 13.75 12.45
CA CYS A 280 25.44 13.15 11.83
C CYS A 280 26.74 13.66 12.48
N LEU A 281 26.86 14.96 12.71
CA LEU A 281 28.04 15.57 13.31
C LEU A 281 28.23 15.14 14.78
N ASP A 282 27.15 15.14 15.57
CA ASP A 282 27.14 14.78 16.98
C ASP A 282 27.46 13.28 17.19
N ASN A 283 27.13 12.43 16.21
CA ASN A 283 27.47 11.01 16.18
C ASN A 283 28.79 10.73 15.43
N GLU A 284 29.70 11.70 15.42
CA GLU A 284 31.08 11.55 14.93
C GLU A 284 31.18 11.14 13.44
N ALA A 285 30.25 11.57 12.59
CA ALA A 285 30.41 11.40 11.15
C ALA A 285 31.69 12.09 10.67
N LYS A 286 32.40 11.42 9.76
CA LYS A 286 33.62 11.98 9.16
C LYS A 286 33.30 13.22 8.33
N SER A 287 32.24 13.16 7.54
CA SER A 287 31.73 14.31 6.81
C SER A 287 30.24 14.20 6.53
N VAL A 288 29.61 15.35 6.30
CA VAL A 288 28.25 15.47 5.78
C VAL A 288 28.31 16.22 4.45
N VAL A 289 28.06 15.50 3.35
CA VAL A 289 28.02 16.03 1.98
C VAL A 289 26.56 16.25 1.59
N LEU A 290 26.17 17.52 1.46
CA LEU A 290 24.82 17.94 1.15
C LEU A 290 24.66 18.16 -0.35
N MET A 291 23.62 17.56 -0.91
CA MET A 291 23.24 17.78 -2.31
C MET A 291 21.79 18.24 -2.39
N SER A 292 21.53 19.30 -3.15
CA SER A 292 20.18 19.84 -3.31
C SER A 292 19.89 20.29 -4.74
N HIS A 293 18.73 20.92 -4.95
CA HIS A 293 18.40 21.61 -6.18
C HIS A 293 17.75 22.95 -5.84
N LEU A 294 17.85 23.90 -6.76
CA LEU A 294 17.19 25.20 -6.64
C LEU A 294 16.56 25.58 -7.98
N GLY A 295 15.28 25.92 -7.96
CA GLY A 295 14.55 26.35 -9.15
C GLY A 295 14.47 25.31 -10.26
N ARG A 296 14.41 25.81 -11.50
CA ARG A 296 14.31 25.02 -12.74
C ARG A 296 15.34 25.53 -13.76
N PRO A 297 16.61 25.12 -13.61
CA PRO A 297 17.65 25.39 -14.59
C PRO A 297 17.61 24.44 -15.80
N ASP A 298 16.73 23.44 -15.79
CA ASP A 298 16.43 22.52 -16.90
C ASP A 298 17.65 21.82 -17.53
N GLY A 299 18.64 21.46 -16.70
CA GLY A 299 19.84 20.73 -17.14
C GLY A 299 20.94 21.62 -17.73
N VAL A 300 20.83 22.94 -17.56
CA VAL A 300 21.83 23.92 -18.02
C VAL A 300 22.39 24.68 -16.82
N PRO A 301 23.73 24.80 -16.67
CA PRO A 301 24.33 25.58 -15.59
C PRO A 301 23.89 27.05 -15.64
N MET A 302 23.28 27.54 -14.55
CA MET A 302 22.84 28.92 -14.38
C MET A 302 23.31 29.49 -13.03
N PRO A 303 24.63 29.60 -12.80
CA PRO A 303 25.19 29.94 -11.49
C PRO A 303 24.72 31.31 -10.98
N ASP A 304 24.55 32.31 -11.86
CA ASP A 304 24.14 33.66 -11.45
C ASP A 304 22.68 33.77 -10.96
N LYS A 305 21.86 32.74 -11.21
CA LYS A 305 20.41 32.76 -10.92
C LYS A 305 19.97 31.66 -9.95
N TYR A 306 20.54 30.47 -10.07
CA TYR A 306 20.10 29.28 -9.36
C TYR A 306 21.25 28.54 -8.64
N SER A 307 22.36 29.23 -8.33
CA SER A 307 23.41 28.66 -7.49
C SER A 307 22.94 28.49 -6.04
N LEU A 308 23.46 27.45 -5.38
CA LEU A 308 23.28 27.19 -3.95
C LEU A 308 24.30 27.92 -3.05
N GLU A 309 25.20 28.73 -3.61
CA GLU A 309 26.19 29.49 -2.82
C GLU A 309 25.56 30.35 -1.70
N PRO A 310 24.45 31.08 -1.91
CA PRO A 310 23.79 31.81 -0.83
C PRO A 310 23.28 30.91 0.30
N VAL A 311 22.91 29.66 -0.04
CA VAL A 311 22.46 28.66 0.94
C VAL A 311 23.63 28.17 1.79
N ALA A 312 24.85 28.07 1.24
CA ALA A 312 26.05 27.74 2.01
C ALA A 312 26.31 28.77 3.12
N ALA A 313 26.15 30.06 2.79
CA ALA A 313 26.33 31.16 3.75
C ALA A 313 25.29 31.12 4.88
N GLU A 314 24.02 30.87 4.54
CA GLU A 314 22.95 30.71 5.52
C GLU A 314 23.17 29.47 6.41
N LEU A 315 23.59 28.35 5.81
CA LEU A 315 23.87 27.12 6.53
C LEU A 315 25.04 27.30 7.52
N LYS A 316 26.09 28.03 7.12
CA LYS A 316 27.21 28.41 8.01
C LYS A 316 26.72 29.18 9.23
N SER A 317 25.83 30.15 9.03
CA SER A 317 25.20 30.92 10.11
C SER A 317 24.40 30.03 11.07
N LEU A 318 23.54 29.15 10.54
CA LEU A 318 22.67 28.28 11.34
C LEU A 318 23.41 27.17 12.09
N LEU A 319 24.50 26.65 11.52
CA LEU A 319 25.32 25.60 12.14
C LEU A 319 26.37 26.16 13.10
N GLY A 320 26.76 27.43 12.96
CA GLY A 320 27.90 28.00 13.68
C GLY A 320 29.23 27.30 13.33
N ARG A 321 29.34 26.78 12.10
CA ARG A 321 30.49 26.00 11.61
C ARG A 321 30.73 26.32 10.14
N ASP A 322 31.97 26.22 9.69
CA ASP A 322 32.31 26.37 8.28
C ASP A 322 31.62 25.32 7.41
N VAL A 323 31.13 25.79 6.25
CA VAL A 323 30.51 24.98 5.20
C VAL A 323 31.33 25.19 3.93
N THR A 324 31.94 24.13 3.43
CA THR A 324 32.69 24.17 2.17
C THR A 324 31.71 24.09 1.01
N PHE A 325 31.65 25.12 0.18
CA PHE A 325 30.85 25.11 -1.03
C PHE A 325 31.69 24.67 -2.24
N LEU A 326 31.22 23.67 -2.98
CA LEU A 326 31.83 23.22 -4.22
C LEU A 326 31.00 23.72 -5.41
N LYS A 327 31.66 24.25 -6.44
CA LYS A 327 31.01 24.85 -7.63
C LYS A 327 30.44 23.82 -8.62
N ASP A 328 30.58 22.54 -8.30
CA ASP A 328 29.98 21.43 -9.02
C ASP A 328 29.53 20.36 -8.01
N CYS A 329 28.76 19.38 -8.46
CA CYS A 329 28.25 18.27 -7.64
C CYS A 329 28.81 16.91 -8.01
N VAL A 330 29.53 16.79 -9.12
CA VAL A 330 30.15 15.55 -9.60
C VAL A 330 31.53 15.84 -10.21
N GLY A 331 32.26 14.79 -10.58
CA GLY A 331 33.55 14.91 -11.27
C GLY A 331 34.76 14.85 -10.34
N ALA A 332 35.96 14.81 -10.95
CA ALA A 332 37.19 14.46 -10.25
C ALA A 332 37.56 15.41 -9.09
N GLU A 333 37.31 16.71 -9.23
CA GLU A 333 37.60 17.69 -8.19
C GLU A 333 36.67 17.52 -6.97
N VAL A 334 35.37 17.31 -7.22
CA VAL A 334 34.37 17.04 -6.17
C VAL A 334 34.64 15.70 -5.48
N GLU A 335 34.91 14.65 -6.26
CA GLU A 335 35.27 13.33 -5.74
C GLU A 335 36.51 13.40 -4.85
N LYS A 336 37.54 14.15 -5.26
CA LYS A 336 38.77 14.34 -4.47
C LYS A 336 38.49 15.10 -3.17
N ALA A 337 37.68 16.16 -3.20
CA ALA A 337 37.32 16.94 -2.02
C ALA A 337 36.52 16.10 -1.00
N CYS A 338 35.69 15.18 -1.48
CA CYS A 338 34.84 14.32 -0.64
C CYS A 338 35.48 12.97 -0.29
N ALA A 339 36.64 12.61 -0.85
CA ALA A 339 37.27 11.31 -0.63
C ALA A 339 37.71 11.10 0.82
N ASP A 340 38.41 12.08 1.38
CA ASP A 340 38.95 12.02 2.74
C ASP A 340 38.99 13.40 3.43
N PRO A 341 37.82 14.03 3.67
CA PRO A 341 37.76 15.32 4.34
C PRO A 341 38.10 15.21 5.83
N ALA A 342 38.46 16.34 6.46
CA ALA A 342 38.70 16.41 7.89
C ALA A 342 37.45 15.97 8.69
N PRO A 343 37.59 15.26 9.82
CA PRO A 343 36.46 14.84 10.63
C PRO A 343 35.51 16.00 11.00
N GLY A 344 34.20 15.78 10.84
CA GLY A 344 33.18 16.79 11.11
C GLY A 344 33.04 17.87 10.03
N SER A 345 33.56 17.63 8.82
CA SER A 345 33.41 18.55 7.68
C SER A 345 31.96 18.58 7.16
N VAL A 346 31.47 19.78 6.84
CA VAL A 346 30.20 19.97 6.14
C VAL A 346 30.49 20.54 4.75
N ILE A 347 30.00 19.85 3.72
CA ILE A 347 30.25 20.20 2.32
C ILE A 347 28.89 20.40 1.64
N LEU A 348 28.67 21.52 0.98
CA LEU A 348 27.51 21.76 0.12
C LEU A 348 27.94 21.71 -1.35
N LEU A 349 27.33 20.81 -2.11
CA LEU A 349 27.51 20.72 -3.56
C LEU A 349 26.65 21.77 -4.27
N GLU A 350 27.05 22.12 -5.49
CA GLU A 350 26.24 22.96 -6.37
C GLU A 350 24.94 22.26 -6.79
N ASN A 351 24.02 23.03 -7.34
CA ASN A 351 22.69 22.64 -7.79
C ASN A 351 22.71 21.43 -8.75
N LEU A 352 22.15 20.30 -8.30
CA LEU A 352 22.12 19.06 -9.10
C LEU A 352 21.41 19.22 -10.45
N ARG A 353 20.43 20.13 -10.56
CA ARG A 353 19.69 20.33 -11.82
C ARG A 353 20.46 21.13 -12.86
N PHE A 354 21.67 21.60 -12.55
CA PHE A 354 22.61 22.07 -13.59
C PHE A 354 23.05 20.93 -14.52
N HIS A 355 22.94 19.68 -14.06
CA HIS A 355 23.19 18.49 -14.86
C HIS A 355 21.88 17.90 -15.37
N LEU A 356 21.81 17.66 -16.68
CA LEU A 356 20.65 17.07 -17.35
C LEU A 356 20.32 15.67 -16.80
N GLU A 357 21.34 14.98 -16.33
CA GLU A 357 21.34 13.62 -15.79
C GLU A 357 20.56 13.50 -14.46
N GLU A 358 20.32 14.60 -13.73
CA GLU A 358 19.52 14.58 -12.50
C GLU A 358 18.05 14.27 -12.80
N GLU A 359 17.43 15.01 -13.72
CA GLU A 359 16.01 14.84 -14.11
C GLU A 359 15.84 13.87 -15.30
N GLY A 360 16.93 13.57 -16.01
CA GLY A 360 16.96 12.74 -17.22
C GLY A 360 16.44 13.45 -18.49
N LYS A 361 15.98 14.70 -18.34
CA LYS A 361 15.44 15.55 -19.39
C LYS A 361 15.55 17.02 -19.00
N GLY A 362 15.48 17.91 -19.97
CA GLY A 362 15.67 19.34 -19.76
C GLY A 362 15.32 20.15 -21.00
N GLN A 363 15.76 21.40 -21.03
CA GLN A 363 15.58 22.31 -22.16
C GLN A 363 16.85 23.12 -22.38
N ASP A 364 17.22 23.32 -23.64
CA ASP A 364 18.30 24.25 -23.98
C ASP A 364 17.82 25.71 -23.85
N PRO A 365 18.74 26.70 -23.88
CA PRO A 365 18.36 28.12 -23.84
C PRO A 365 17.45 28.59 -24.99
N SER A 366 17.33 27.80 -26.07
CA SER A 366 16.44 28.06 -27.20
C SER A 366 15.05 27.42 -27.04
N GLY A 367 14.81 26.68 -25.95
CA GLY A 367 13.55 25.98 -25.65
C GLY A 367 13.44 24.57 -26.25
N ASN A 368 14.50 24.03 -26.83
CA ASN A 368 14.47 22.67 -27.38
C ASN A 368 14.57 21.64 -26.25
N LYS A 369 13.77 20.57 -26.34
CA LYS A 369 13.76 19.48 -25.35
C LYS A 369 15.07 18.68 -25.43
N LEU A 370 15.74 18.57 -24.30
CA LEU A 370 16.92 17.73 -24.11
C LEU A 370 16.55 16.45 -23.37
N LYS A 371 17.25 15.36 -23.67
CA LYS A 371 17.13 14.07 -22.98
C LYS A 371 18.52 13.56 -22.65
N ALA A 372 18.74 13.12 -21.42
CA ALA A 372 20.03 12.57 -21.03
C ALA A 372 20.20 11.14 -21.57
N GLU A 373 21.42 10.84 -21.99
CA GLU A 373 21.80 9.49 -22.42
C GLU A 373 21.90 8.54 -21.21
N PRO A 374 21.44 7.27 -21.30
CA PRO A 374 21.48 6.33 -20.19
C PRO A 374 22.87 6.17 -19.56
N ASP A 375 23.93 6.12 -20.37
CA ASP A 375 25.30 5.95 -19.89
C ASP A 375 25.79 7.18 -19.10
N LYS A 376 25.34 8.38 -19.47
CA LYS A 376 25.66 9.61 -18.73
C LYS A 376 24.91 9.68 -17.41
N ILE A 377 23.64 9.26 -17.39
CA ILE A 377 22.87 9.13 -16.15
C ILE A 377 23.57 8.15 -15.19
N GLN A 378 24.07 7.03 -15.71
CA GLN A 378 24.80 6.05 -14.92
C GLN A 378 26.11 6.62 -14.35
N ALA A 379 26.92 7.27 -15.19
CA ALA A 379 28.16 7.91 -14.75
C ALA A 379 27.92 9.01 -13.70
N PHE A 380 26.86 9.81 -13.86
CA PHE A 380 26.46 10.83 -12.89
C PHE A 380 26.10 10.21 -11.53
N ARG A 381 25.30 9.14 -11.55
CA ARG A 381 24.91 8.39 -10.35
C ARG A 381 26.09 7.73 -9.64
N GLU A 382 27.03 7.18 -10.41
CA GLU A 382 28.27 6.60 -9.88
C GLU A 382 29.14 7.67 -9.21
N SER A 383 29.27 8.85 -9.82
CA SER A 383 30.01 9.96 -9.24
C SER A 383 29.39 10.41 -7.91
N LEU A 384 28.07 10.59 -7.85
CA LEU A 384 27.35 10.89 -6.60
C LEU A 384 27.57 9.80 -5.54
N SER A 385 27.55 8.53 -5.93
CA SER A 385 27.70 7.40 -5.00
C SER A 385 29.09 7.34 -4.37
N LYS A 386 30.14 7.87 -5.02
CA LYS A 386 31.50 7.92 -4.45
C LYS A 386 31.66 8.95 -3.32
N LEU A 387 30.75 9.91 -3.20
CA LEU A 387 30.90 11.04 -2.28
C LEU A 387 30.53 10.69 -0.82
N GLY A 388 30.04 9.47 -0.57
CA GLY A 388 29.70 9.00 0.77
C GLY A 388 29.86 7.49 0.91
N ASP A 389 29.76 7.02 2.14
CA ASP A 389 29.73 5.60 2.51
C ASP A 389 28.28 5.16 2.84
N VAL A 390 27.46 6.10 3.30
CA VAL A 390 26.03 5.92 3.57
C VAL A 390 25.22 7.06 2.96
N TYR A 391 23.99 6.75 2.54
CA TYR A 391 23.07 7.72 1.93
C TYR A 391 21.92 8.06 2.89
N VAL A 392 21.61 9.35 3.00
CA VAL A 392 20.46 9.84 3.75
C VAL A 392 19.57 10.67 2.83
N ASN A 393 18.30 10.31 2.70
CA ASN A 393 17.32 11.14 1.99
C ASN A 393 16.46 11.90 3.01
N ASP A 394 16.63 13.21 3.06
CA ASP A 394 15.83 14.12 3.89
C ASP A 394 14.97 15.09 3.05
N ALA A 395 14.72 14.75 1.78
CA ALA A 395 14.01 15.58 0.80
C ALA A 395 12.70 14.93 0.34
N PHE A 396 11.73 14.76 1.25
CA PHE A 396 10.43 14.12 0.96
C PHE A 396 9.70 14.72 -0.25
N CYS A 397 9.79 16.03 -0.47
CA CYS A 397 9.15 16.69 -1.61
C CYS A 397 9.62 16.17 -2.98
N THR A 398 10.79 15.55 -3.08
CA THR A 398 11.35 15.03 -4.34
C THR A 398 11.12 13.54 -4.55
N THR A 399 10.57 12.82 -3.57
CA THR A 399 10.53 11.35 -3.58
C THR A 399 9.51 10.76 -4.53
N HIS A 400 8.55 11.55 -5.02
CA HIS A 400 7.65 11.17 -6.11
C HIS A 400 8.38 11.10 -7.47
N ARG A 401 9.61 11.60 -7.56
CA ARG A 401 10.37 11.66 -8.81
C ARG A 401 11.48 10.61 -8.82
N ALA A 402 11.60 9.90 -9.93
CA ALA A 402 12.68 8.92 -10.14
C ALA A 402 14.00 9.59 -10.61
N HIS A 403 14.40 10.68 -9.96
CA HIS A 403 15.61 11.43 -10.28
C HIS A 403 16.88 10.74 -9.77
N SER A 404 18.04 11.06 -10.36
CA SER A 404 19.31 10.38 -10.07
C SER A 404 19.71 10.47 -8.60
N SER A 405 19.61 11.64 -7.98
CA SER A 405 19.87 11.80 -6.54
C SER A 405 18.90 11.08 -5.60
N VAL A 406 17.71 10.73 -6.10
CA VAL A 406 16.63 10.13 -5.31
C VAL A 406 16.68 8.60 -5.36
N VAL A 407 16.91 8.02 -6.53
CA VAL A 407 16.89 6.56 -6.75
C VAL A 407 18.22 5.97 -7.20
N GLY A 408 19.17 6.80 -7.61
CA GLY A 408 20.38 6.39 -8.31
C GLY A 408 21.64 6.29 -7.44
N VAL A 409 21.60 6.73 -6.18
CA VAL A 409 22.74 6.61 -5.25
C VAL A 409 22.87 5.15 -4.82
N ASN A 410 23.94 4.49 -5.26
CA ASN A 410 24.18 3.07 -5.05
C ASN A 410 25.09 2.83 -3.83
N LEU A 411 24.53 3.04 -2.64
CA LEU A 411 25.18 2.73 -1.36
C LEU A 411 24.39 1.65 -0.61
N PRO A 412 25.04 0.82 0.23
CA PRO A 412 24.41 -0.31 0.90
C PRO A 412 23.32 0.12 1.88
N HIS A 413 23.53 1.24 2.58
CA HIS A 413 22.59 1.77 3.55
C HIS A 413 22.02 3.10 3.06
N LYS A 414 20.69 3.13 2.89
CA LYS A 414 19.91 4.26 2.41
C LYS A 414 18.82 4.56 3.43
N ALA A 415 19.05 5.57 4.26
CA ALA A 415 18.16 5.92 5.36
C ALA A 415 17.34 7.17 5.04
N SER A 416 16.18 7.31 5.68
CA SER A 416 15.46 8.58 5.76
C SER A 416 16.09 9.48 6.82
N GLY A 417 16.27 10.77 6.51
CA GLY A 417 16.56 11.78 7.53
C GLY A 417 15.36 12.06 8.44
N PHE A 418 15.48 12.98 9.39
CA PHE A 418 14.40 13.23 10.36
C PHE A 418 13.15 13.90 9.77
N LEU A 419 13.31 14.80 8.80
CA LEU A 419 12.18 15.39 8.09
C LEU A 419 11.44 14.30 7.32
N MET A 420 12.18 13.50 6.55
CA MET A 420 11.62 12.37 5.80
C MET A 420 10.96 11.33 6.71
N LYS A 421 11.59 10.99 7.84
CA LYS A 421 11.04 10.09 8.86
C LYS A 421 9.70 10.60 9.38
N LYS A 422 9.62 11.88 9.76
CA LYS A 422 8.38 12.49 10.25
C LYS A 422 7.26 12.39 9.20
N GLU A 423 7.55 12.69 7.94
CA GLU A 423 6.58 12.54 6.83
C GLU A 423 6.08 11.09 6.73
N LEU A 424 7.00 10.11 6.71
CA LEU A 424 6.65 8.70 6.63
C LEU A 424 5.81 8.23 7.82
N GLU A 425 6.14 8.64 9.04
CA GLU A 425 5.41 8.26 10.26
C GLU A 425 3.97 8.80 10.25
N TYR A 426 3.77 10.07 9.92
CA TYR A 426 2.43 10.67 9.88
C TYR A 426 1.59 10.09 8.73
N PHE A 427 2.16 9.93 7.54
CA PHE A 427 1.43 9.30 6.43
C PHE A 427 1.17 7.81 6.65
N ALA A 428 2.06 7.08 7.33
CA ALA A 428 1.80 5.70 7.74
C ALA A 428 0.58 5.61 8.66
N ARG A 429 0.47 6.51 9.65
CA ARG A 429 -0.73 6.59 10.50
C ARG A 429 -1.98 6.84 9.68
N ALA A 430 -1.94 7.71 8.67
CA ALA A 430 -3.11 7.98 7.83
C ALA A 430 -3.46 6.86 6.83
N LEU A 431 -2.47 6.16 6.29
CA LEU A 431 -2.64 5.29 5.13
C LEU A 431 -2.59 3.79 5.44
N GLU A 432 -1.95 3.38 6.53
CA GLU A 432 -1.80 1.98 6.94
C GLU A 432 -2.79 1.60 8.05
N ASN A 433 -2.82 2.34 9.17
CA ASN A 433 -3.70 2.05 10.31
C ASN A 433 -4.26 3.33 10.95
N PRO A 434 -5.26 3.98 10.31
CA PRO A 434 -5.78 5.27 10.75
C PRO A 434 -6.65 5.17 12.00
N GLU A 435 -6.46 6.13 12.91
CA GLU A 435 -7.38 6.38 14.02
C GLU A 435 -8.73 6.86 13.47
N ARG A 436 -9.83 6.38 14.08
CA ARG A 436 -11.20 6.65 13.60
C ARG A 436 -12.05 7.38 14.65
N PRO A 437 -12.90 8.35 14.25
CA PRO A 437 -13.23 8.72 12.87
C PRO A 437 -12.10 9.44 12.12
N PHE A 438 -11.81 8.97 10.91
CA PHE A 438 -10.83 9.57 10.00
C PHE A 438 -11.55 10.54 9.05
N LEU A 439 -11.20 11.82 9.12
CA LEU A 439 -11.72 12.89 8.29
C LEU A 439 -10.70 13.29 7.21
N ALA A 440 -11.14 13.39 5.96
CA ALA A 440 -10.44 14.12 4.91
C ALA A 440 -11.12 15.47 4.64
N ILE A 441 -10.33 16.53 4.55
CA ILE A 441 -10.81 17.86 4.15
C ILE A 441 -10.14 18.20 2.83
N LEU A 442 -10.94 18.34 1.77
CA LEU A 442 -10.45 18.60 0.42
C LEU A 442 -11.06 19.90 -0.10
N GLY A 443 -10.19 20.86 -0.44
CA GLY A 443 -10.59 22.14 -1.02
C GLY A 443 -9.82 22.48 -2.30
N GLY A 444 -9.78 23.75 -2.69
CA GLY A 444 -9.13 24.22 -3.91
C GLY A 444 -10.08 24.42 -5.10
N ALA A 445 -9.50 24.67 -6.28
CA ALA A 445 -10.24 25.24 -7.41
C ALA A 445 -10.94 24.22 -8.34
N LYS A 446 -10.30 23.09 -8.66
CA LYS A 446 -10.76 22.15 -9.69
C LYS A 446 -10.95 20.73 -9.15
N VAL A 447 -11.96 20.03 -9.66
CA VAL A 447 -12.24 18.63 -9.29
C VAL A 447 -11.32 17.68 -10.04
N ALA A 448 -11.03 17.95 -11.32
CA ALA A 448 -10.21 17.14 -12.22
C ALA A 448 -8.83 16.83 -11.63
N ASP A 449 -8.21 17.80 -10.97
CA ASP A 449 -6.89 17.66 -10.35
C ASP A 449 -6.92 16.77 -9.09
N LYS A 450 -8.11 16.49 -8.54
CA LYS A 450 -8.30 15.76 -7.27
C LYS A 450 -9.11 14.49 -7.40
N ILE A 451 -9.46 14.06 -8.62
CA ILE A 451 -10.26 12.85 -8.86
C ILE A 451 -9.61 11.64 -8.20
N GLN A 452 -8.33 11.42 -8.50
CA GLN A 452 -7.60 10.25 -8.00
C GLN A 452 -7.46 10.30 -6.47
N LEU A 453 -7.20 11.49 -5.93
CA LEU A 453 -7.13 11.72 -4.49
C LEU A 453 -8.45 11.36 -3.81
N ILE A 454 -9.57 11.90 -4.29
CA ILE A 454 -10.91 11.61 -3.73
C ILE A 454 -11.18 10.11 -3.81
N LYS A 455 -10.99 9.49 -4.98
CA LYS A 455 -11.26 8.05 -5.17
C LYS A 455 -10.45 7.19 -4.20
N ASN A 456 -9.17 7.48 -3.97
CA ASN A 456 -8.34 6.71 -3.04
C ASN A 456 -8.69 6.99 -1.57
N MET A 457 -9.00 8.25 -1.22
CA MET A 457 -9.35 8.61 0.16
C MET A 457 -10.70 8.03 0.59
N LEU A 458 -11.66 7.90 -0.32
CA LEU A 458 -12.95 7.25 -0.06
C LEU A 458 -12.84 5.79 0.39
N ASP A 459 -11.72 5.10 0.11
CA ASP A 459 -11.49 3.73 0.59
C ASP A 459 -10.94 3.70 2.03
N LYS A 460 -10.64 4.86 2.62
CA LYS A 460 -9.93 4.96 3.90
C LYS A 460 -10.71 5.75 4.96
N VAL A 461 -11.32 6.86 4.57
CA VAL A 461 -11.92 7.83 5.49
C VAL A 461 -13.30 7.40 5.97
N ASN A 462 -13.75 7.97 7.08
CA ASN A 462 -15.13 7.86 7.57
C ASN A 462 -15.95 9.08 7.16
N GLN A 463 -15.32 10.25 7.08
CA GLN A 463 -15.96 11.51 6.76
C GLN A 463 -15.11 12.28 5.74
N MET A 464 -15.75 13.05 4.86
CA MET A 464 -15.07 13.90 3.90
C MET A 464 -15.78 15.25 3.77
N ILE A 465 -15.04 16.34 3.97
CA ILE A 465 -15.48 17.71 3.66
C ILE A 465 -14.96 18.07 2.27
N ILE A 466 -15.85 18.53 1.38
CA ILE A 466 -15.50 19.11 0.08
C ILE A 466 -15.84 20.60 0.11
N GLY A 467 -14.84 21.47 -0.02
CA GLY A 467 -15.01 22.93 -0.07
C GLY A 467 -14.23 23.57 -1.21
N GLY A 468 -14.03 24.89 -1.16
CA GLY A 468 -13.35 25.65 -2.22
C GLY A 468 -14.17 25.74 -3.50
N GLY A 469 -13.54 26.23 -4.57
CA GLY A 469 -14.17 26.37 -5.88
C GLY A 469 -14.69 25.05 -6.46
N MET A 470 -14.06 23.93 -6.10
CA MET A 470 -14.49 22.61 -6.59
C MET A 470 -15.86 22.17 -6.04
N ALA A 471 -16.33 22.72 -4.91
CA ALA A 471 -17.63 22.40 -4.34
C ALA A 471 -18.79 22.81 -5.25
N PHE A 472 -18.65 23.90 -6.02
CA PHE A 472 -19.69 24.36 -6.95
C PHE A 472 -19.98 23.36 -8.06
N THR A 473 -18.98 22.61 -8.53
CA THR A 473 -19.18 21.51 -9.47
C THR A 473 -20.05 20.39 -8.87
N PHE A 474 -19.85 20.05 -7.60
CA PHE A 474 -20.69 19.06 -6.91
C PHE A 474 -22.11 19.57 -6.74
N LEU A 475 -22.28 20.78 -6.20
CA LEU A 475 -23.60 21.36 -5.92
C LEU A 475 -24.43 21.59 -7.18
N LYS A 476 -23.79 22.00 -8.29
CA LYS A 476 -24.46 22.12 -9.58
C LYS A 476 -24.95 20.76 -10.09
N VAL A 477 -24.17 19.70 -9.95
CA VAL A 477 -24.55 18.36 -10.44
C VAL A 477 -25.56 17.66 -9.52
N LEU A 478 -25.44 17.81 -8.21
CA LEU A 478 -26.25 17.10 -7.22
C LEU A 478 -27.56 17.82 -6.89
N ASN A 479 -27.52 19.15 -6.81
CA ASN A 479 -28.66 19.97 -6.37
C ASN A 479 -29.26 20.82 -7.49
N ASN A 480 -28.68 20.79 -8.70
CA ASN A 480 -29.03 21.70 -9.79
C ASN A 480 -28.96 23.18 -9.35
N MET A 481 -28.02 23.49 -8.45
CA MET A 481 -27.85 24.83 -7.89
C MET A 481 -27.39 25.82 -8.97
N GLU A 482 -27.98 27.01 -8.98
CA GLU A 482 -27.45 28.14 -9.76
C GLU A 482 -26.14 28.63 -9.12
N ILE A 483 -25.04 28.63 -9.87
CA ILE A 483 -23.70 28.98 -9.34
C ILE A 483 -23.16 30.31 -9.89
N GLY A 484 -23.96 31.06 -10.66
CA GLY A 484 -23.49 32.28 -11.32
C GLY A 484 -22.25 32.07 -12.18
N ALA A 485 -21.23 32.90 -11.97
CA ALA A 485 -19.91 32.85 -12.59
C ALA A 485 -18.87 32.07 -11.75
N SER A 486 -19.29 31.29 -10.75
CA SER A 486 -18.38 30.47 -9.95
C SER A 486 -17.66 29.42 -10.79
N LEU A 487 -16.52 28.94 -10.30
CA LEU A 487 -15.72 27.92 -10.98
C LEU A 487 -16.56 26.66 -11.23
N PHE A 488 -16.57 26.21 -12.49
CA PHE A 488 -17.21 24.98 -12.89
C PHE A 488 -16.24 24.15 -13.72
N ASP A 489 -16.09 22.89 -13.33
CA ASP A 489 -15.22 21.93 -13.99
C ASP A 489 -16.07 20.91 -14.74
N GLU A 490 -16.21 21.09 -16.05
CA GLU A 490 -17.07 20.25 -16.90
C GLU A 490 -16.62 18.79 -16.94
N GLU A 491 -15.32 18.53 -16.94
CA GLU A 491 -14.78 17.16 -16.93
C GLU A 491 -14.97 16.53 -15.55
N GLY A 492 -14.72 17.30 -14.49
CA GLY A 492 -15.00 16.90 -13.11
C GLY A 492 -16.49 16.61 -12.86
N ALA A 493 -17.40 17.36 -13.48
CA ALA A 493 -18.84 17.18 -13.30
C ALA A 493 -19.32 15.77 -13.72
N LYS A 494 -18.71 15.20 -14.77
CA LYS A 494 -19.08 13.88 -15.32
C LYS A 494 -18.91 12.73 -14.31
N ILE A 495 -18.00 12.89 -13.35
CA ILE A 495 -17.66 11.84 -12.39
C ILE A 495 -18.26 12.05 -10.99
N VAL A 496 -18.93 13.19 -10.73
CA VAL A 496 -19.47 13.52 -9.40
C VAL A 496 -20.41 12.42 -8.89
N LYS A 497 -21.29 11.89 -9.76
CA LYS A 497 -22.21 10.81 -9.40
C LYS A 497 -21.47 9.51 -9.04
N GLU A 498 -20.37 9.21 -9.72
CA GLU A 498 -19.53 8.04 -9.40
C GLU A 498 -18.87 8.19 -8.03
N ILE A 499 -18.35 9.39 -7.73
CA ILE A 499 -17.76 9.72 -6.41
C ILE A 499 -18.79 9.53 -5.30
N MET A 500 -19.99 10.08 -5.47
CA MET A 500 -21.06 9.97 -4.46
C MET A 500 -21.52 8.53 -4.26
N ALA A 501 -21.68 7.75 -5.35
CA ALA A 501 -22.02 6.34 -5.26
C ALA A 501 -20.94 5.52 -4.52
N LYS A 502 -19.66 5.83 -4.75
CA LYS A 502 -18.55 5.19 -4.02
C LYS A 502 -18.55 5.59 -2.55
N ALA A 503 -18.81 6.86 -2.24
CA ALA A 503 -18.90 7.33 -0.86
C ALA A 503 -20.03 6.62 -0.10
N GLU A 504 -21.22 6.51 -0.70
CA GLU A 504 -22.36 5.78 -0.13
C GLU A 504 -22.03 4.29 0.08
N LYS A 505 -21.47 3.63 -0.94
CA LYS A 505 -21.04 2.22 -0.85
C LYS A 505 -20.05 1.98 0.29
N ASN A 506 -19.13 2.91 0.53
CA ASN A 506 -18.11 2.80 1.56
C ASN A 506 -18.55 3.38 2.91
N GLY A 507 -19.79 3.88 3.03
CA GLY A 507 -20.31 4.47 4.27
C GLY A 507 -19.60 5.78 4.67
N VAL A 508 -19.09 6.55 3.70
CA VAL A 508 -18.40 7.82 3.94
C VAL A 508 -19.42 8.95 4.03
N LYS A 509 -19.41 9.70 5.14
CA LYS A 509 -20.22 10.90 5.31
C LYS A 509 -19.62 12.07 4.54
N MET A 510 -20.26 12.44 3.43
CA MET A 510 -19.88 13.60 2.61
C MET A 510 -20.51 14.88 3.17
N THR A 511 -19.71 15.93 3.34
CA THR A 511 -20.14 17.25 3.82
C THR A 511 -19.76 18.31 2.78
N PHE A 512 -20.74 19.10 2.35
CA PHE A 512 -20.60 20.19 1.40
C PHE A 512 -21.04 21.52 2.05
N PRO A 513 -20.53 22.67 1.57
CA PRO A 513 -21.04 23.97 1.99
C PRO A 513 -22.53 24.13 1.62
N VAL A 514 -23.28 24.77 2.51
CA VAL A 514 -24.72 25.07 2.38
C VAL A 514 -24.98 26.56 2.14
N ASP A 515 -23.98 27.39 2.42
CA ASP A 515 -23.99 28.85 2.24
C ASP A 515 -22.60 29.36 1.82
N PHE A 516 -22.59 30.53 1.20
CA PHE A 516 -21.43 31.07 0.47
C PHE A 516 -21.26 32.56 0.69
N ILE A 517 -20.02 33.02 0.72
CA ILE A 517 -19.66 34.42 0.52
C ILE A 517 -19.43 34.63 -0.97
N THR A 518 -20.17 35.57 -1.56
CA THR A 518 -20.15 35.85 -3.00
C THR A 518 -19.46 37.17 -3.31
N ALA A 519 -18.98 37.30 -4.55
CA ALA A 519 -18.35 38.49 -5.09
C ALA A 519 -18.88 38.82 -6.49
N ASP A 520 -18.96 40.11 -6.82
CA ASP A 520 -19.36 40.58 -8.15
C ASP A 520 -18.26 40.45 -9.22
N LYS A 521 -17.01 40.24 -8.80
CA LYS A 521 -15.84 39.99 -9.66
C LYS A 521 -14.74 39.25 -8.88
N PHE A 522 -13.79 38.65 -9.59
CA PHE A 522 -12.62 38.01 -8.99
C PHE A 522 -11.54 39.03 -8.65
N ASP A 523 -11.76 39.79 -7.58
CA ASP A 523 -10.86 40.84 -7.10
C ASP A 523 -10.88 40.90 -5.56
N GLU A 524 -9.76 41.27 -4.95
CA GLU A 524 -9.65 41.43 -3.50
C GLU A 524 -10.63 42.48 -2.95
N ASN A 525 -10.96 43.50 -3.75
CA ASN A 525 -11.84 44.62 -3.39
C ASN A 525 -13.22 44.53 -4.05
N ALA A 526 -13.66 43.33 -4.43
CA ALA A 526 -14.98 43.09 -4.98
C ALA A 526 -16.10 43.45 -3.99
N ASN A 527 -17.29 43.80 -4.51
CA ASN A 527 -18.47 43.92 -3.66
C ASN A 527 -18.85 42.52 -3.18
N THR A 528 -19.13 42.38 -1.88
CA THR A 528 -19.43 41.09 -1.27
C THR A 528 -20.91 40.91 -0.99
N GLY A 529 -21.35 39.66 -0.99
CA GLY A 529 -22.72 39.25 -0.70
C GLY A 529 -22.75 37.85 -0.09
N THR A 530 -23.96 37.31 0.06
CA THR A 530 -24.17 35.97 0.59
C THR A 530 -25.20 35.21 -0.24
N ALA A 531 -25.05 33.90 -0.35
CA ALA A 531 -26.00 33.00 -1.00
C ALA A 531 -26.12 31.69 -0.23
N THR A 532 -27.23 30.97 -0.39
CA THR A 532 -27.39 29.58 0.05
C THR A 532 -27.54 28.65 -1.15
N VAL A 533 -27.50 27.34 -0.91
CA VAL A 533 -27.79 26.35 -1.97
C VAL A 533 -29.21 26.55 -2.53
N GLU A 534 -30.18 26.89 -1.69
CA GLU A 534 -31.57 27.13 -2.09
C GLU A 534 -31.75 28.44 -2.84
N SER A 535 -31.04 29.51 -2.44
CA SER A 535 -31.14 30.80 -3.13
C SER A 535 -30.44 30.80 -4.49
N GLY A 536 -29.41 29.96 -4.65
CA GLY A 536 -28.46 30.06 -5.74
C GLY A 536 -27.58 31.31 -5.64
N ILE A 537 -26.53 31.34 -6.47
CA ILE A 537 -25.65 32.50 -6.64
C ILE A 537 -26.16 33.31 -7.84
N PRO A 538 -26.35 34.64 -7.68
CA PRO A 538 -26.84 35.50 -8.75
C PRO A 538 -25.99 35.46 -10.02
N ALA A 539 -26.62 35.70 -11.18
CA ALA A 539 -25.91 35.81 -12.45
C ALA A 539 -24.81 36.89 -12.39
N GLY A 540 -23.63 36.57 -12.91
CA GLY A 540 -22.45 37.44 -12.88
C GLY A 540 -21.65 37.41 -11.56
N TRP A 541 -22.25 36.97 -10.45
CA TRP A 541 -21.57 36.81 -9.17
C TRP A 541 -20.92 35.42 -9.05
N MET A 542 -19.92 35.29 -8.19
CA MET A 542 -19.22 34.04 -7.93
C MET A 542 -19.03 33.80 -6.43
N GLY A 543 -19.11 32.55 -5.99
CA GLY A 543 -18.82 32.16 -4.62
C GLY A 543 -17.31 31.96 -4.42
N LEU A 544 -16.73 32.63 -3.43
CA LEU A 544 -15.28 32.64 -3.19
C LEU A 544 -14.87 32.11 -1.81
N ASP A 545 -15.81 31.93 -0.89
CA ASP A 545 -15.59 31.30 0.42
C ASP A 545 -16.90 30.67 0.94
N CYS A 546 -16.81 29.78 1.92
CA CYS A 546 -18.00 29.22 2.56
C CYS A 546 -18.57 30.16 3.64
N GLY A 547 -19.89 30.15 3.78
CA GLY A 547 -20.62 31.00 4.72
C GLY A 547 -20.60 30.50 6.17
N PRO A 548 -21.21 31.27 7.09
CA PRO A 548 -21.23 30.96 8.51
C PRO A 548 -21.90 29.64 8.88
N GLU A 549 -22.95 29.19 8.19
CA GLU A 549 -23.61 27.92 8.51
C GLU A 549 -22.77 26.71 8.08
N SER A 550 -22.09 26.83 6.95
CA SER A 550 -21.09 25.86 6.50
C SER A 550 -19.94 25.75 7.50
N ASN A 551 -19.48 26.88 8.05
CA ASN A 551 -18.43 26.89 9.07
C ASN A 551 -18.85 26.17 10.36
N LYS A 552 -20.11 26.33 10.81
CA LYS A 552 -20.64 25.59 11.96
C LYS A 552 -20.68 24.08 11.70
N THR A 553 -21.15 23.69 10.51
CA THR A 553 -21.22 22.28 10.09
C THR A 553 -19.83 21.65 10.02
N ASN A 554 -18.87 22.36 9.44
CA ASN A 554 -17.47 21.95 9.37
C ASN A 554 -16.86 21.80 10.76
N ALA A 555 -17.12 22.74 11.68
CA ALA A 555 -16.65 22.67 13.06
C ALA A 555 -17.15 21.42 13.79
N GLN A 556 -18.43 21.07 13.61
CA GLN A 556 -19.00 19.85 14.17
C GLN A 556 -18.28 18.61 13.64
N VAL A 557 -18.12 18.49 12.33
CA VAL A 557 -17.44 17.35 11.69
C VAL A 557 -15.98 17.22 12.15
N VAL A 558 -15.26 18.34 12.26
CA VAL A 558 -13.89 18.39 12.78
C VAL A 558 -13.84 17.94 14.25
N SER A 559 -14.84 18.31 15.06
CA SER A 559 -14.86 17.97 16.49
C SER A 559 -14.98 16.46 16.76
N GLU A 560 -15.59 15.72 15.84
CA GLU A 560 -15.80 14.27 15.94
C GLU A 560 -14.56 13.45 15.50
N ALA A 561 -13.63 14.06 14.77
CA ALA A 561 -12.49 13.36 14.15
C ALA A 561 -11.37 13.05 15.15
N LYS A 562 -10.76 11.87 15.01
CA LYS A 562 -9.50 11.49 15.71
C LYS A 562 -8.26 11.60 14.84
N LEU A 563 -8.45 11.58 13.52
CA LEU A 563 -7.42 11.83 12.53
C LEU A 563 -8.02 12.74 11.44
N ILE A 564 -7.28 13.79 11.07
CA ILE A 564 -7.63 14.72 10.01
C ILE A 564 -6.48 14.78 9.00
N VAL A 565 -6.80 14.61 7.71
CA VAL A 565 -5.92 14.97 6.61
C VAL A 565 -6.56 16.11 5.84
N TRP A 566 -5.89 17.26 5.75
CA TRP A 566 -6.39 18.44 5.07
C TRP A 566 -5.53 18.80 3.86
N ASN A 567 -6.14 18.86 2.66
CA ASN A 567 -5.51 19.26 1.42
C ASN A 567 -6.39 20.26 0.63
N GLY A 568 -6.05 21.54 0.69
CA GLY A 568 -6.64 22.63 -0.09
C GLY A 568 -7.56 23.53 0.75
N PRO A 569 -7.47 24.87 0.59
CA PRO A 569 -8.30 25.83 1.34
C PRO A 569 -9.77 25.75 0.92
N LEU A 570 -10.67 26.25 1.79
CA LEU A 570 -12.12 26.27 1.55
C LEU A 570 -12.60 27.51 0.76
N GLY A 571 -11.72 28.48 0.54
CA GLY A 571 -11.97 29.72 -0.18
C GLY A 571 -10.68 30.37 -0.68
N VAL A 572 -10.78 31.58 -1.24
CA VAL A 572 -9.64 32.39 -1.72
C VAL A 572 -8.95 33.05 -0.53
N PHE A 573 -8.22 32.24 0.25
CA PHE A 573 -7.64 32.61 1.54
C PHE A 573 -6.60 33.75 1.46
N GLU A 574 -6.08 34.04 0.27
CA GLU A 574 -5.18 35.15 -0.01
C GLU A 574 -5.83 36.48 0.36
N TRP A 575 -7.13 36.63 0.10
CA TRP A 575 -7.91 37.85 0.28
C TRP A 575 -8.74 37.80 1.57
N GLU A 576 -8.62 38.82 2.42
CA GLU A 576 -9.22 38.82 3.76
C GLU A 576 -10.75 38.64 3.75
N ALA A 577 -11.43 39.21 2.75
CA ALA A 577 -12.88 39.07 2.58
C ALA A 577 -13.34 37.62 2.34
N PHE A 578 -12.46 36.76 1.82
CA PHE A 578 -12.75 35.39 1.39
C PHE A 578 -11.86 34.34 2.08
N ALA A 579 -11.24 34.73 3.20
CA ALA A 579 -10.36 33.87 3.99
C ALA A 579 -11.01 33.31 5.26
N LYS A 580 -12.20 33.80 5.63
CA LYS A 580 -12.83 33.55 6.93
C LYS A 580 -13.19 32.07 7.10
N GLY A 581 -13.72 31.41 6.08
CA GLY A 581 -14.08 29.99 6.14
C GLY A 581 -12.85 29.09 6.33
N THR A 582 -11.80 29.34 5.55
CA THR A 582 -10.52 28.61 5.69
C THR A 582 -9.88 28.86 7.06
N LYS A 583 -9.90 30.11 7.56
CA LYS A 583 -9.36 30.45 8.88
C LYS A 583 -10.17 29.82 10.02
N ALA A 584 -11.49 29.88 9.96
CA ALA A 584 -12.36 29.26 10.95
C ALA A 584 -12.14 27.74 11.02
N LEU A 585 -11.99 27.07 9.87
CA LEU A 585 -11.64 25.67 9.83
C LEU A 585 -10.27 25.38 10.46
N MET A 586 -9.25 26.21 10.17
CA MET A 586 -7.93 26.09 10.81
C MET A 586 -8.02 26.19 12.33
N ASP A 587 -8.76 27.16 12.84
CA ASP A 587 -8.97 27.34 14.27
C ASP A 587 -9.61 26.09 14.91
N GLU A 588 -10.55 25.44 14.24
CA GLU A 588 -11.16 24.18 14.71
C GLU A 588 -10.23 22.97 14.60
N VAL A 589 -9.42 22.87 13.55
CA VAL A 589 -8.40 21.82 13.41
C VAL A 589 -7.37 21.93 14.54
N VAL A 590 -6.88 23.13 14.84
CA VAL A 590 -5.96 23.38 15.97
C VAL A 590 -6.58 22.99 17.32
N LYS A 591 -7.86 23.33 17.54
CA LYS A 591 -8.59 22.89 18.74
C LYS A 591 -8.70 21.37 18.81
N ALA A 592 -8.95 20.69 17.68
CA ALA A 592 -8.99 19.24 17.62
C ALA A 592 -7.61 18.64 17.96
N THR A 593 -6.52 19.19 17.42
CA THR A 593 -5.15 18.76 17.76
C THR A 593 -4.88 18.85 19.25
N SER A 594 -5.29 19.96 19.87
CA SER A 594 -5.13 20.18 21.32
C SER A 594 -5.88 19.17 22.19
N ARG A 595 -6.93 18.53 21.65
CA ARG A 595 -7.68 17.44 22.29
C ARG A 595 -7.13 16.04 21.99
N GLY A 596 -6.01 15.93 21.28
CA GLY A 596 -5.36 14.66 20.92
C GLY A 596 -5.70 14.13 19.52
N CYS A 597 -6.41 14.90 18.68
CA CYS A 597 -6.60 14.54 17.28
C CYS A 597 -5.27 14.63 16.52
N ILE A 598 -4.96 13.63 15.68
CA ILE A 598 -3.84 13.75 14.75
C ILE A 598 -4.26 14.62 13.58
N THR A 599 -3.53 15.67 13.28
CA THR A 599 -3.86 16.58 12.17
C THR A 599 -2.69 16.70 11.21
N ILE A 600 -2.89 16.27 9.97
CA ILE A 600 -1.90 16.26 8.90
C ILE A 600 -2.33 17.27 7.83
N ILE A 601 -1.53 18.31 7.63
CA ILE A 601 -1.76 19.34 6.62
C ILE A 601 -0.90 19.02 5.40
N GLY A 602 -1.53 18.89 4.24
CA GLY A 602 -0.87 18.63 2.96
C GLY A 602 -1.20 19.69 1.90
N GLY A 603 -0.40 19.73 0.84
CA GLY A 603 -0.55 20.69 -0.25
C GLY A 603 0.09 22.06 0.04
N GLY A 604 0.56 22.74 -1.01
CA GLY A 604 1.28 24.00 -0.89
C GLY A 604 0.43 25.15 -0.32
N ASP A 605 -0.81 25.28 -0.80
CA ASP A 605 -1.70 26.37 -0.38
C ASP A 605 -2.14 26.21 1.09
N THR A 606 -2.47 24.99 1.52
CA THR A 606 -2.83 24.70 2.91
C THR A 606 -1.64 24.92 3.86
N ALA A 607 -0.42 24.55 3.45
CA ALA A 607 0.79 24.85 4.23
C ALA A 607 1.03 26.37 4.31
N THR A 608 0.74 27.12 3.24
CA THR A 608 0.80 28.59 3.24
C THR A 608 -0.24 29.19 4.17
N CYS A 609 -1.44 28.59 4.30
CA CYS A 609 -2.43 28.98 5.30
C CYS A 609 -1.88 28.82 6.73
N CYS A 610 -1.19 27.70 7.03
CA CYS A 610 -0.56 27.49 8.33
C CYS A 610 0.49 28.57 8.65
N ALA A 611 1.35 28.88 7.68
CA ALA A 611 2.37 29.93 7.83
C ALA A 611 1.76 31.33 7.96
N LYS A 612 0.69 31.63 7.20
CA LYS A 612 -0.02 32.94 7.26
C LYS A 612 -0.65 33.22 8.62
N TRP A 613 -1.03 32.18 9.37
CA TRP A 613 -1.72 32.30 10.66
C TRP A 613 -0.91 31.73 11.84
N ASP A 614 0.38 31.51 11.65
CA ASP A 614 1.31 31.00 12.67
C ASP A 614 0.74 29.76 13.39
N THR A 615 0.32 28.74 12.63
CA THR A 615 -0.26 27.49 13.17
C THR A 615 0.56 26.24 12.88
N GLU A 616 1.76 26.39 12.31
CA GLU A 616 2.62 25.26 11.93
C GLU A 616 3.03 24.38 13.11
N ASP A 617 3.18 24.99 14.30
CA ASP A 617 3.49 24.34 15.58
C ASP A 617 2.24 23.90 16.35
N LYS A 618 1.04 24.31 15.90
CA LYS A 618 -0.25 24.03 16.56
C LYS A 618 -1.00 22.84 15.96
N VAL A 619 -0.51 22.29 14.86
CA VAL A 619 -0.99 21.06 14.22
C VAL A 619 0.05 19.94 14.37
N SER A 620 -0.37 18.67 14.30
CA SER A 620 0.57 17.55 14.46
C SER A 620 1.66 17.53 13.38
N HIS A 621 1.29 17.78 12.12
CA HIS A 621 2.24 17.76 11.01
C HIS A 621 1.81 18.68 9.86
N VAL A 622 2.72 19.54 9.42
CA VAL A 622 2.63 20.25 8.14
C VAL A 622 3.59 19.60 7.17
N SER A 623 3.06 18.97 6.13
CA SER A 623 3.87 18.30 5.12
C SER A 623 4.60 19.31 4.25
N THR A 624 5.91 19.11 4.12
CA THR A 624 6.80 19.83 3.19
C THR A 624 6.75 19.23 1.79
N GLY A 625 6.03 18.11 1.62
CA GLY A 625 6.07 17.24 0.46
C GLY A 625 5.38 17.77 -0.80
N GLY A 626 4.49 18.77 -0.69
CA GLY A 626 3.75 19.32 -1.83
C GLY A 626 3.16 18.20 -2.72
N GLY A 627 3.63 18.10 -3.96
CA GLY A 627 3.23 17.04 -4.90
C GLY A 627 3.51 15.60 -4.41
N ALA A 628 4.59 15.36 -3.65
CA ALA A 628 4.87 14.04 -3.09
C ALA A 628 3.80 13.60 -2.09
N SER A 629 3.34 14.52 -1.23
CA SER A 629 2.26 14.25 -0.28
C SER A 629 0.95 13.93 -1.01
N LEU A 630 0.66 14.65 -2.10
CA LEU A 630 -0.52 14.43 -2.93
C LEU A 630 -0.48 13.05 -3.60
N GLU A 631 0.60 12.72 -4.29
CA GLU A 631 0.76 11.42 -4.96
C GLU A 631 0.69 10.25 -3.95
N LEU A 632 1.22 10.44 -2.75
CA LEU A 632 1.12 9.43 -1.70
C LEU A 632 -0.32 9.25 -1.21
N LEU A 633 -1.07 10.35 -1.03
CA LEU A 633 -2.49 10.32 -0.69
C LEU A 633 -3.38 9.80 -1.84
N GLU A 634 -2.91 9.87 -3.09
CA GLU A 634 -3.52 9.22 -4.26
C GLU A 634 -3.27 7.71 -4.31
N GLY A 635 -2.41 7.18 -3.44
CA GLY A 635 -2.05 5.77 -3.36
C GLY A 635 -0.91 5.36 -4.29
N LYS A 636 -0.17 6.31 -4.88
CA LYS A 636 1.00 6.02 -5.71
C LYS A 636 2.18 5.62 -4.84
N ALA A 637 3.00 4.71 -5.38
CA ALA A 637 4.31 4.46 -4.80
C ALA A 637 5.24 5.64 -5.10
N LEU A 638 6.02 6.05 -4.10
CA LEU A 638 7.02 7.10 -4.21
C LEU A 638 8.39 6.46 -4.51
N PRO A 639 8.98 6.64 -5.70
CA PRO A 639 10.26 6.03 -6.05
C PRO A 639 11.38 6.26 -5.02
N GLY A 640 11.44 7.45 -4.44
CA GLY A 640 12.43 7.79 -3.42
C GLY A 640 12.20 7.11 -2.07
N VAL A 641 10.96 6.73 -1.74
CA VAL A 641 10.67 5.91 -0.56
C VAL A 641 11.00 4.45 -0.84
N GLU A 642 10.68 3.95 -2.04
CA GLU A 642 11.03 2.59 -2.45
C GLU A 642 12.55 2.36 -2.44
N ALA A 643 13.32 3.37 -2.84
CA ALA A 643 14.78 3.31 -2.87
C ALA A 643 15.45 3.24 -1.48
N LEU A 644 14.73 3.58 -0.39
CA LEU A 644 15.25 3.45 0.97
C LEU A 644 15.34 1.98 1.39
N SER A 645 16.40 1.67 2.14
CA SER A 645 16.59 0.37 2.77
C SER A 645 15.44 0.07 3.75
N ASN A 646 15.07 -1.20 3.87
CA ASN A 646 14.15 -1.64 4.92
C ASN A 646 14.92 -1.83 6.24
N LEU A 647 14.18 -1.80 7.36
CA LEU A 647 14.69 -2.14 8.70
C LEU A 647 15.00 -3.62 8.87
#